data_AF-A0A6P5Z8E1-F1
#
_entry.id   AF-A0A6P5Z8E1-F1
#
_cell.length_a   1.000
_cell.length_b   1.000
_cell.length_c   1.000
_cell.angle_alpha   90.00
_cell.angle_beta   90.00
_cell.angle_gamma   90.00
#
_symmetry.space_group_name_H-M   'P 1'
#
loop_
_entity.id
_entity.type
_entity.pdbx_description
1 polymer ?
#
loop_
_entity_poly.entity_id
_entity_poly.type
_entity_poly.pdbx_seq_one_letter_code
_entity_poly.pdbx_strand_id
1 'polypeptide(L)'
;MFNSSIPEEHPEVISLGDEEGNSAASVMFLDEATCSVNDTESSNEFSTNSIPSLLPAQGKGVSENMLEDVEIGDFFLEDTSVNDALPPEVLKLQKKEKMKELYSEKNLEKLDGIWKKGEPKKIPKAVLHQLCQRSGWEAPKFNKMPGKGKSFTYSVSVLRKSSGRGKSRKAGGLVTFQLPHEQEAFEFAEDAQNRVAAFALCQLFPDLPVQLVVTEPYSSLIFQWKEGEPLTKIEDSEEDRRAGFVDRLLNADDSRSKASSDDMNESAVDKFQKPFIEGNKTSSSVVADPIAERRSHAKEVESLYLRQEEEKRKQTHKYKEMLKTRAALPIAVLKNDILQLLKENNVLVVCGETGSGKTTQVPQFILDDMIESGQGGHCNIICTQPRRIAAISVAERVADERCERSPGSNGSFVGYQVRLDNARNEKTKLLFCTTGILLRKLAGDKSLTGVSHIIVDEVHERSLLGDFLLIVLKNLVEKQSAYGTPKLKVILMSATVDSDLFSRYFGLCPVITAQGRTHPVTTCFLEDIYESINYHLASDSPASLRYETTTKDMSGPVNNRRGKKNLVLSAWGDDSLLSEDYVNPNYNSSSYQSYSDQTQQNLKRLNEDVIDYDLLEDLVCHVDETCDEGAILIFLPGVVEIHTLLDRLAASYQFGPSSDWLLPLHSSIASTEQKKVFLNPPDGIRKVIIATNIAETSITIDDVVYVIDCGKHKENRYNPQKKLSSMVEDWISRANAKQRRGRAGRVKPGICFCLYTQHRFEKLMRPYQVPEMLRMPLVELCLQIKLLSLGHIKPFLSKALEPPKEEAMNSAISLLYEVGAVEGDEELTPLGHHLAKLPVDVLIGKMLLYGGIFGCLSPVLSISAFLSYKSPFLYPKDEKQNVERAKLALLSDKLDELSDSNVADRQSDHLLMMVAYRKWEKIFREKGVKAAQRFCNMYFLSSSVMYMIRDMRIQFGTLLADIGFINLPKNYQTGGKRENLDGWFSDYSQPFNMHSHHSAVVKAILCAGLYPNVAATELGIAEVALSRLKHSPASKGHPVWYDGRREVHIHPSSINSSLKSFQHPFLVFLEKVETNKVFLRDTTIISPFSILLFGGLINIQHQSGLVTIDGWLKLTAPAQTAVLCKELRSALHSILKELIRKPENATIVDNEVVRSMINLLLDEDKPPK
;
A
#
# COMPACT_ATOMS: atom_id res chain seq x y z
N MET A 1 -52.82 -8.17 -45.85
CA MET A 1 -53.19 -6.75 -46.05
C MET A 1 -51.87 -5.98 -45.99
N PHE A 2 -51.28 -5.50 -47.09
CA PHE A 2 -51.76 -4.49 -48.08
C PHE A 2 -51.89 -3.08 -47.45
N ASN A 3 -51.48 -1.94 -48.04
CA ASN A 3 -50.69 -1.57 -49.24
C ASN A 3 -50.24 -0.07 -49.09
N SER A 4 -49.37 0.59 -49.88
CA SER A 4 -48.47 0.30 -51.03
C SER A 4 -47.21 1.23 -50.88
N SER A 5 -46.46 1.84 -51.82
CA SER A 5 -46.43 2.08 -53.30
C SER A 5 -44.97 2.50 -53.68
N ILE A 6 -44.37 2.26 -54.87
CA ILE A 6 -44.58 2.79 -56.26
C ILE A 6 -44.16 4.27 -56.40
N PRO A 7 -43.39 4.70 -57.43
CA PRO A 7 -42.99 4.07 -58.73
C PRO A 7 -41.45 3.83 -58.85
N GLU A 8 -40.75 3.47 -59.96
CA GLU A 8 -40.85 2.65 -61.23
C GLU A 8 -39.38 2.53 -61.78
N GLU A 9 -38.93 1.93 -62.91
CA GLU A 9 -39.52 1.40 -64.17
C GLU A 9 -38.72 0.16 -64.72
N HIS A 10 -38.34 0.11 -66.01
CA HIS A 10 -37.76 -1.05 -66.76
C HIS A 10 -36.89 -0.58 -67.98
N PRO A 11 -36.31 -1.45 -68.87
CA PRO A 11 -36.13 -2.92 -68.92
C PRO A 11 -34.63 -3.37 -68.98
N GLU A 12 -34.23 -4.66 -68.87
CA GLU A 12 -33.97 -5.68 -69.94
C GLU A 12 -33.02 -6.79 -69.37
N VAL A 13 -32.64 -7.94 -70.01
CA VAL A 13 -33.36 -9.01 -70.75
C VAL A 13 -32.37 -10.19 -71.07
N ILE A 14 -32.82 -11.48 -71.07
CA ILE A 14 -32.10 -12.72 -71.59
C ILE A 14 -30.79 -13.14 -70.86
N SER A 15 -30.33 -14.40 -70.69
CA SER A 15 -30.83 -15.81 -70.84
C SER A 15 -30.07 -16.70 -69.80
N LEU A 16 -30.61 -17.80 -69.24
CA LEU A 16 -30.60 -19.21 -69.72
C LEU A 16 -29.27 -19.71 -70.35
N GLY A 17 -28.84 -20.93 -69.99
CA GLY A 17 -27.57 -21.54 -70.41
C GLY A 17 -27.16 -22.77 -69.56
N ASP A 18 -27.79 -23.91 -69.85
CA ASP A 18 -27.77 -25.17 -69.09
C ASP A 18 -26.57 -26.13 -69.37
N GLU A 19 -26.67 -27.35 -68.81
CA GLU A 19 -25.94 -28.59 -69.15
C GLU A 19 -24.44 -28.67 -68.78
N GLU A 20 -23.98 -29.61 -67.94
CA GLU A 20 -24.01 -31.09 -67.94
C GLU A 20 -22.85 -31.76 -68.71
N GLY A 21 -22.23 -32.74 -68.03
CA GLY A 21 -21.53 -33.86 -68.68
C GLY A 21 -20.00 -33.88 -68.61
N ASN A 22 -19.35 -35.05 -68.52
CA ASN A 22 -19.89 -36.39 -68.27
C ASN A 22 -18.78 -37.39 -67.83
N SER A 23 -19.16 -38.43 -67.07
CA SER A 23 -18.38 -39.64 -66.72
C SER A 23 -17.11 -39.43 -65.86
N ALA A 24 -16.55 -40.43 -65.15
CA ALA A 24 -16.93 -41.84 -64.94
C ALA A 24 -16.72 -42.18 -63.44
N ALA A 25 -17.70 -42.71 -62.70
CA ALA A 25 -18.18 -44.10 -62.64
C ALA A 25 -17.34 -45.06 -61.74
N SER A 26 -17.97 -45.56 -60.68
CA SER A 26 -17.81 -46.92 -60.10
C SER A 26 -16.51 -47.29 -59.33
N VAL A 27 -16.47 -48.23 -58.36
CA VAL A 27 -17.49 -48.86 -57.46
C VAL A 27 -16.75 -49.58 -56.29
N MET A 28 -17.37 -49.67 -55.11
CA MET A 28 -17.18 -50.62 -53.96
C MET A 28 -15.78 -51.12 -53.49
N PHE A 29 -15.52 -50.92 -52.18
CA PHE A 29 -15.31 -51.91 -51.07
C PHE A 29 -14.52 -53.24 -51.24
N LEU A 30 -14.13 -53.81 -50.08
CA LEU A 30 -13.43 -55.10 -49.82
C LEU A 30 -11.91 -55.02 -50.07
N ASP A 31 -10.99 -55.69 -49.35
CA ASP A 31 -10.99 -56.48 -48.09
C ASP A 31 -9.57 -56.32 -47.43
N GLU A 32 -9.23 -56.69 -46.18
CA GLU A 32 -9.19 -58.02 -45.54
C GLU A 32 -8.38 -59.10 -46.32
N ALA A 33 -7.62 -60.04 -45.73
CA ALA A 33 -7.14 -60.20 -44.34
C ALA A 33 -5.92 -61.17 -44.28
N THR A 34 -5.30 -61.30 -43.10
CA THR A 34 -4.55 -62.49 -42.56
C THR A 34 -3.49 -63.24 -43.38
N CYS A 35 -2.30 -63.42 -42.78
CA CYS A 35 -1.88 -64.76 -42.29
C CYS A 35 -0.70 -64.67 -41.29
N SER A 36 -0.50 -65.76 -40.54
CA SER A 36 0.50 -65.95 -39.47
C SER A 36 1.81 -66.58 -39.94
N VAL A 37 2.85 -66.63 -39.08
CA VAL A 37 3.56 -67.87 -38.67
C VAL A 37 4.74 -67.61 -37.69
N ASN A 38 4.68 -68.32 -36.55
CA ASN A 38 5.71 -68.85 -35.62
C ASN A 38 6.85 -68.03 -34.97
N ASP A 39 7.13 -68.45 -33.73
CA ASP A 39 8.28 -68.16 -32.87
C ASP A 39 9.55 -68.97 -33.21
N THR A 40 10.72 -68.47 -32.79
CA THR A 40 11.87 -69.16 -32.14
C THR A 40 12.97 -68.10 -31.88
N GLU A 41 13.54 -67.97 -30.67
CA GLU A 41 14.67 -68.73 -30.08
C GLU A 41 16.03 -68.62 -30.80
N SER A 42 17.12 -68.73 -30.01
CA SER A 42 18.55 -68.55 -30.35
C SER A 42 18.96 -67.12 -30.78
N SER A 43 19.91 -66.39 -30.17
CA SER A 43 21.18 -66.65 -29.47
C SER A 43 22.43 -66.58 -30.37
N ASN A 44 23.27 -65.56 -30.15
CA ASN A 44 24.72 -65.63 -29.87
C ASN A 44 25.29 -64.19 -29.96
N GLU A 45 25.89 -63.64 -28.91
CA GLU A 45 27.18 -64.00 -28.28
C GLU A 45 28.40 -63.74 -29.17
N PHE A 46 29.34 -62.91 -28.68
CA PHE A 46 30.68 -63.32 -28.23
C PHE A 46 31.31 -62.07 -27.56
N SER A 47 31.29 -61.96 -26.22
CA SER A 47 32.40 -62.34 -25.31
C SER A 47 33.38 -61.17 -25.03
N THR A 48 34.26 -61.15 -24.02
CA THR A 48 34.72 -62.18 -23.06
C THR A 48 35.22 -61.50 -21.77
N ASN A 49 35.01 -62.15 -20.60
CA ASN A 49 35.93 -62.26 -19.44
C ASN A 49 36.51 -60.98 -18.73
N SER A 50 36.86 -60.98 -17.44
CA SER A 50 36.95 -62.07 -16.44
C SER A 50 36.74 -61.60 -14.98
N ILE A 51 36.27 -62.54 -14.16
CA ILE A 51 36.28 -62.61 -12.68
C ILE A 51 37.64 -63.30 -12.31
N PRO A 52 38.36 -63.10 -11.17
CA PRO A 52 37.79 -63.27 -9.82
C PRO A 52 38.40 -62.60 -8.56
N SER A 53 37.58 -62.65 -7.50
CA SER A 53 37.90 -62.93 -6.07
C SER A 53 38.97 -62.16 -5.29
N LEU A 54 38.58 -61.68 -4.09
CA LEU A 54 38.98 -62.34 -2.82
C LEU A 54 38.04 -61.96 -1.64
N LEU A 55 37.71 -62.96 -0.81
CA LEU A 55 36.95 -62.91 0.46
C LEU A 55 37.96 -63.03 1.65
N PRO A 56 37.60 -62.98 2.97
CA PRO A 56 36.27 -63.02 3.66
C PRO A 56 36.00 -61.80 4.58
N ALA A 57 34.84 -61.55 5.22
CA ALA A 57 33.60 -62.28 5.59
C ALA A 57 33.50 -62.88 7.02
N GLN A 58 32.61 -62.29 7.84
CA GLN A 58 31.92 -62.84 9.04
C GLN A 58 30.86 -61.80 9.51
N GLY A 59 29.64 -62.12 9.97
CA GLY A 59 28.90 -63.40 9.94
C GLY A 59 27.67 -63.42 10.88
N LYS A 60 26.63 -64.23 10.54
CA LYS A 60 25.33 -64.47 11.23
C LYS A 60 24.25 -63.36 11.07
N GLY A 61 22.95 -63.66 10.99
CA GLY A 61 22.23 -64.95 10.82
C GLY A 61 20.70 -64.70 10.83
N VAL A 62 19.91 -65.07 9.81
CA VAL A 62 19.28 -66.40 9.52
C VAL A 62 17.91 -66.60 10.21
N SER A 63 17.00 -67.30 9.52
CA SER A 63 15.53 -67.35 9.64
C SER A 63 14.95 -68.61 10.33
N GLU A 64 13.66 -68.59 10.69
CA GLU A 64 12.65 -69.70 10.72
C GLU A 64 11.31 -69.18 11.33
N ASN A 65 10.11 -69.78 11.20
CA ASN A 65 9.44 -70.42 10.04
C ASN A 65 7.91 -70.58 10.28
N MET A 66 7.11 -70.60 9.19
CA MET A 66 5.79 -71.29 9.01
C MET A 66 4.55 -71.10 9.93
N LEU A 67 3.39 -70.82 9.28
CA LEU A 67 2.00 -71.40 9.42
C LEU A 67 1.26 -71.34 10.80
N GLU A 68 -0.08 -71.22 10.94
CA GLU A 68 -1.22 -70.93 10.03
C GLU A 68 -2.48 -70.49 10.85
N ASP A 69 -3.55 -70.09 10.16
CA ASP A 69 -5.00 -70.20 10.50
C ASP A 69 -5.81 -69.33 11.51
N VAL A 70 -7.00 -68.95 11.01
CA VAL A 70 -8.35 -68.74 11.64
C VAL A 70 -8.64 -67.61 12.67
N GLU A 71 -9.23 -66.53 12.13
CA GLU A 71 -10.58 -65.94 12.40
C GLU A 71 -11.30 -65.93 13.79
N ILE A 72 -12.10 -64.86 14.01
CA ILE A 72 -13.20 -64.64 14.99
C ILE A 72 -12.81 -64.24 16.45
N GLY A 73 -13.51 -63.24 17.04
CA GLY A 73 -13.87 -63.39 18.49
C GLY A 73 -13.91 -62.23 19.53
N ASP A 74 -14.01 -60.93 19.19
CA ASP A 74 -14.73 -59.84 19.93
C ASP A 74 -14.63 -59.63 21.50
N PHE A 75 -15.13 -58.48 22.00
CA PHE A 75 -15.45 -58.09 23.41
C PHE A 75 -14.35 -57.74 24.48
N PHE A 76 -14.16 -56.43 24.69
CA PHE A 76 -14.47 -55.64 25.91
C PHE A 76 -13.94 -55.93 27.37
N LEU A 77 -13.53 -54.81 28.01
CA LEU A 77 -13.67 -54.37 29.45
C LEU A 77 -12.72 -54.79 30.60
N GLU A 78 -12.25 -53.71 31.29
CA GLU A 78 -12.23 -53.40 32.74
C GLU A 78 -11.33 -54.09 33.82
N ASP A 79 -10.71 -53.19 34.60
CA ASP A 79 -10.70 -53.10 36.08
C ASP A 79 -9.66 -53.77 37.04
N THR A 80 -8.79 -52.89 37.55
CA THR A 80 -8.58 -52.59 39.00
C THR A 80 -7.58 -53.38 39.89
N SER A 81 -6.47 -52.68 40.18
CA SER A 81 -6.17 -52.12 41.54
C SER A 81 -5.19 -52.81 42.53
N VAL A 82 -4.78 -51.97 43.50
CA VAL A 82 -4.05 -52.19 44.76
C VAL A 82 -2.52 -52.35 44.70
N ASN A 83 -1.87 -51.21 44.91
CA ASN A 83 -0.70 -50.96 45.78
C ASN A 83 0.27 -52.11 46.12
N ASP A 84 1.53 -51.90 45.74
CA ASP A 84 2.66 -52.22 46.61
C ASP A 84 3.57 -50.99 46.78
N ALA A 85 4.20 -50.83 47.95
CA ALA A 85 4.87 -49.58 48.31
C ALA A 85 6.30 -49.49 47.74
N LEU A 86 6.47 -48.70 46.66
CA LEU A 86 7.75 -48.60 45.94
C LEU A 86 8.90 -48.03 46.82
N PRO A 87 10.13 -48.55 46.68
CA PRO A 87 11.29 -48.11 47.48
C PRO A 87 11.56 -46.59 47.40
N PRO A 88 12.17 -45.98 48.43
CA PRO A 88 12.41 -44.53 48.47
C PRO A 88 13.32 -44.02 47.32
N GLU A 89 14.14 -44.88 46.74
CA GLU A 89 14.94 -44.57 45.54
C GLU A 89 14.09 -44.58 44.27
N VAL A 90 13.12 -45.49 44.16
CA VAL A 90 12.12 -45.51 43.07
C VAL A 90 11.17 -44.31 43.21
N LEU A 91 10.77 -43.94 44.43
CA LEU A 91 10.02 -42.70 44.68
C LEU A 91 10.84 -41.45 44.32
N LYS A 92 12.15 -41.43 44.58
CA LYS A 92 13.05 -40.35 44.10
C LYS A 92 13.16 -40.34 42.58
N LEU A 93 13.25 -41.50 41.92
CA LEU A 93 13.28 -41.59 40.45
C LEU A 93 11.94 -41.15 39.85
N GLN A 94 10.80 -41.62 40.35
CA GLN A 94 9.47 -41.17 39.93
C GLN A 94 9.22 -39.68 40.21
N LYS A 95 9.72 -39.10 41.32
CA LYS A 95 9.69 -37.63 41.50
C LYS A 95 10.56 -36.91 40.45
N LYS A 96 11.72 -37.48 40.09
CA LYS A 96 12.64 -36.93 39.07
C LYS A 96 12.09 -37.07 37.64
N GLU A 97 11.33 -38.13 37.38
CA GLU A 97 10.65 -38.39 36.11
C GLU A 97 9.37 -37.56 35.97
N LYS A 98 8.52 -37.47 37.01
CA LYS A 98 7.40 -36.51 37.02
C LYS A 98 7.89 -35.07 36.88
N MET A 99 9.02 -34.69 37.48
CA MET A 99 9.63 -33.38 37.17
C MET A 99 10.09 -33.28 35.71
N LYS A 100 10.71 -34.31 35.12
CA LYS A 100 11.02 -34.32 33.68
C LYS A 100 9.77 -34.19 32.79
N GLU A 101 8.64 -34.80 33.16
CA GLU A 101 7.37 -34.66 32.43
C GLU A 101 6.75 -33.27 32.58
N LEU A 102 6.79 -32.69 33.78
CA LEU A 102 6.35 -31.31 34.06
C LEU A 102 7.20 -30.27 33.32
N TYR A 103 8.48 -30.56 33.06
CA TYR A 103 9.39 -29.77 32.24
C TYR A 103 9.54 -30.29 30.79
N SER A 104 8.71 -31.24 30.34
CA SER A 104 8.76 -31.73 28.96
C SER A 104 8.23 -30.67 27.98
N GLU A 105 8.81 -30.62 26.78
CA GLU A 105 8.48 -29.57 25.81
C GLU A 105 6.98 -29.56 25.46
N LYS A 106 6.35 -30.71 25.29
CA LYS A 106 4.88 -30.84 25.08
C LYS A 106 4.00 -30.28 26.21
N ASN A 107 4.50 -30.17 27.44
CA ASN A 107 3.76 -29.55 28.55
C ASN A 107 4.11 -28.06 28.73
N LEU A 108 5.29 -27.64 28.28
CA LEU A 108 5.67 -26.22 28.18
C LEU A 108 4.96 -25.53 27.00
N GLU A 109 4.81 -26.21 25.86
CA GLU A 109 4.03 -25.77 24.69
C GLU A 109 2.56 -25.48 25.03
N LYS A 110 1.93 -26.30 25.90
CA LYS A 110 0.57 -26.04 26.42
C LYS A 110 0.45 -24.74 27.23
N LEU A 111 1.57 -24.21 27.75
CA LEU A 111 1.62 -22.92 28.44
C LEU A 111 2.01 -21.75 27.53
N ASP A 112 2.38 -22.00 26.26
CA ASP A 112 2.79 -20.91 25.38
C ASP A 112 1.59 -19.98 25.06
N GLY A 113 1.89 -18.69 25.02
CA GLY A 113 0.91 -17.60 25.01
C GLY A 113 0.13 -17.38 26.31
N ILE A 114 0.38 -18.14 27.40
CA ILE A 114 0.12 -17.68 28.78
C ILE A 114 1.39 -17.01 29.34
N TRP A 115 2.54 -17.60 29.01
CA TRP A 115 3.87 -17.15 29.43
C TRP A 115 4.81 -17.19 28.23
N LYS A 116 5.55 -16.11 27.98
CA LYS A 116 6.69 -16.12 27.05
C LYS A 116 7.99 -16.32 27.83
N LYS A 117 8.89 -17.15 27.31
CA LYS A 117 10.16 -17.56 27.93
C LYS A 117 11.05 -16.33 28.21
N GLY A 118 10.99 -15.80 29.44
CA GLY A 118 11.66 -14.58 29.89
C GLY A 118 10.76 -13.51 30.54
N GLU A 119 9.43 -13.65 30.48
CA GLU A 119 8.52 -12.80 31.27
C GLU A 119 8.60 -13.15 32.78
N PRO A 120 8.43 -12.16 33.68
CA PRO A 120 8.38 -12.41 35.12
C PRO A 120 7.13 -13.23 35.52
N LYS A 121 7.26 -13.96 36.64
CA LYS A 121 6.16 -14.64 37.33
C LYS A 121 4.97 -13.69 37.58
N LYS A 122 3.74 -14.18 37.48
CA LYS A 122 2.48 -13.39 37.51
C LYS A 122 1.65 -13.70 38.77
N ILE A 123 0.79 -12.75 39.16
CA ILE A 123 -0.04 -12.85 40.38
C ILE A 123 -1.19 -13.87 40.15
N PRO A 124 -1.51 -14.78 41.11
CA PRO A 124 -2.47 -15.88 40.92
C PRO A 124 -3.84 -15.45 40.36
N LYS A 125 -4.39 -14.34 40.85
CA LYS A 125 -5.68 -13.81 40.42
C LYS A 125 -5.72 -13.45 38.93
N ALA A 126 -4.61 -12.96 38.38
CA ALA A 126 -4.49 -12.65 36.95
C ALA A 126 -4.38 -13.93 36.11
N VAL A 127 -3.58 -14.90 36.56
CA VAL A 127 -3.41 -16.21 35.89
C VAL A 127 -4.74 -16.98 35.85
N LEU A 128 -5.49 -16.99 36.96
CA LEU A 128 -6.81 -17.61 37.02
C LEU A 128 -7.81 -16.96 36.06
N HIS A 129 -7.85 -15.63 35.99
CA HIS A 129 -8.71 -14.92 35.06
C HIS A 129 -8.37 -15.23 33.59
N GLN A 130 -7.08 -15.21 33.24
CA GLN A 130 -6.60 -15.52 31.88
C GLN A 130 -6.91 -16.97 31.47
N LEU A 131 -6.78 -17.94 32.38
CA LEU A 131 -7.13 -19.33 32.13
C LEU A 131 -8.65 -19.55 31.99
N CYS A 132 -9.48 -18.90 32.82
CA CYS A 132 -10.94 -18.93 32.66
C CYS A 132 -11.36 -18.33 31.30
N GLN A 133 -10.76 -17.21 30.89
CA GLN A 133 -11.04 -16.57 29.61
C GLN A 133 -10.62 -17.43 28.42
N ARG A 134 -9.41 -18.03 28.43
CA ARG A 134 -8.98 -19.02 27.41
C ARG A 134 -9.92 -20.24 27.37
N SER A 135 -10.52 -20.64 28.49
CA SER A 135 -11.49 -21.74 28.59
C SER A 135 -12.92 -21.36 28.17
N GLY A 136 -13.17 -20.11 27.76
CA GLY A 136 -14.51 -19.61 27.41
C GLY A 136 -15.48 -19.43 28.59
N TRP A 137 -14.96 -19.51 29.83
CA TRP A 137 -15.72 -19.37 31.08
C TRP A 137 -15.89 -17.89 31.48
N GLU A 138 -16.79 -17.60 32.42
CA GLU A 138 -16.86 -16.24 32.97
C GLU A 138 -15.65 -15.90 33.85
N ALA A 139 -15.37 -14.61 34.00
CA ALA A 139 -14.34 -14.11 34.90
C ALA A 139 -14.60 -14.55 36.36
N PRO A 140 -13.56 -14.96 37.11
CA PRO A 140 -13.69 -15.43 38.49
C PRO A 140 -14.20 -14.30 39.41
N LYS A 141 -15.32 -14.53 40.11
CA LYS A 141 -15.95 -13.57 41.02
C LYS A 141 -15.47 -13.83 42.45
N PHE A 142 -14.87 -12.82 43.08
CA PHE A 142 -14.30 -12.91 44.42
C PHE A 142 -15.23 -12.30 45.47
N ASN A 143 -15.83 -13.14 46.31
CA ASN A 143 -16.83 -12.74 47.30
C ASN A 143 -16.19 -12.69 48.70
N LYS A 144 -16.32 -11.56 49.42
CA LYS A 144 -15.84 -11.45 50.81
C LYS A 144 -16.77 -12.26 51.73
N MET A 145 -16.18 -13.10 52.58
CA MET A 145 -16.91 -13.91 53.57
C MET A 145 -17.11 -13.12 54.89
N PRO A 146 -18.22 -13.35 55.63
CA PRO A 146 -18.51 -12.65 56.88
C PRO A 146 -17.71 -13.21 58.07
N GLY A 147 -16.50 -12.72 58.28
CA GLY A 147 -15.66 -13.05 59.44
C GLY A 147 -15.86 -12.11 60.64
N LYS A 148 -15.72 -12.63 61.87
CA LYS A 148 -15.72 -11.83 63.11
C LYS A 148 -14.35 -11.21 63.37
N GLY A 149 -14.04 -10.06 62.76
CA GLY A 149 -12.82 -9.31 63.06
C GLY A 149 -12.42 -8.31 61.98
N LYS A 150 -11.18 -7.78 62.08
CA LYS A 150 -10.56 -6.95 61.04
C LYS A 150 -9.99 -7.75 59.85
N SER A 151 -10.15 -9.07 59.84
CA SER A 151 -9.57 -9.99 58.85
C SER A 151 -10.31 -10.00 57.50
N PHE A 152 -9.58 -10.38 56.46
CA PHE A 152 -10.11 -10.53 55.10
C PHE A 152 -10.15 -11.99 54.68
N THR A 153 -11.34 -12.61 54.70
CA THR A 153 -11.59 -13.94 54.15
C THR A 153 -12.38 -13.83 52.84
N TYR A 154 -12.01 -14.60 51.82
CA TYR A 154 -12.64 -14.57 50.50
C TYR A 154 -12.98 -15.98 50.00
N SER A 155 -13.96 -16.07 49.11
CA SER A 155 -14.22 -17.22 48.23
C SER A 155 -14.12 -16.79 46.77
N VAL A 156 -13.81 -17.72 45.86
CA VAL A 156 -13.81 -17.45 44.41
C VAL A 156 -14.77 -18.38 43.68
N SER A 157 -15.68 -17.80 42.91
CA SER A 157 -16.70 -18.51 42.15
C SER A 157 -16.42 -18.42 40.64
N VAL A 158 -16.44 -19.55 39.95
CA VAL A 158 -16.16 -19.69 38.51
C VAL A 158 -17.32 -20.40 37.83
N LEU A 159 -17.93 -19.75 36.83
CA LEU A 159 -19.04 -20.32 36.06
C LEU A 159 -18.51 -20.97 34.77
N ARG A 160 -18.54 -22.30 34.72
CA ARG A 160 -18.13 -23.09 33.55
C ARG A 160 -19.29 -23.19 32.55
N LYS A 161 -19.05 -22.91 31.27
CA LYS A 161 -20.01 -23.21 30.19
C LYS A 161 -19.95 -24.70 29.82
N SER A 162 -21.05 -25.26 29.33
CA SER A 162 -21.09 -26.66 28.86
C SER A 162 -20.20 -26.85 27.63
N SER A 163 -19.35 -27.89 27.61
CA SER A 163 -18.43 -28.18 26.51
C SER A 163 -18.68 -29.55 25.87
N GLY A 164 -18.41 -29.66 24.56
CA GLY A 164 -18.60 -30.86 23.73
C GLY A 164 -19.51 -30.61 22.51
N ARG A 165 -19.34 -31.45 21.47
CA ARG A 165 -20.26 -31.56 20.31
C ARG A 165 -21.00 -32.91 20.39
N GLY A 166 -22.27 -32.95 20.00
CA GLY A 166 -23.06 -34.19 20.01
C GLY A 166 -23.29 -34.77 21.42
N LYS A 167 -23.34 -36.10 21.51
CA LYS A 167 -23.75 -36.85 22.72
C LYS A 167 -22.79 -36.75 23.93
N SER A 168 -21.62 -36.12 23.80
CA SER A 168 -20.60 -36.01 24.86
C SER A 168 -20.64 -34.71 25.67
N ARG A 169 -21.68 -33.87 25.49
CA ARG A 169 -21.80 -32.54 26.12
C ARG A 169 -21.87 -32.63 27.65
N LYS A 170 -20.79 -32.28 28.35
CA LYS A 170 -20.79 -32.17 29.82
C LYS A 170 -21.52 -30.91 30.27
N ALA A 171 -22.34 -31.03 31.33
CA ALA A 171 -23.06 -29.90 31.90
C ALA A 171 -22.11 -28.85 32.50
N GLY A 172 -22.36 -27.58 32.18
CA GLY A 172 -21.67 -26.44 32.80
C GLY A 172 -22.34 -26.04 34.11
N GLY A 173 -21.58 -25.55 35.07
CA GLY A 173 -22.07 -25.18 36.40
C GLY A 173 -21.16 -24.18 37.12
N LEU A 174 -21.69 -23.60 38.20
CA LEU A 174 -20.96 -22.69 39.07
C LEU A 174 -20.18 -23.51 40.12
N VAL A 175 -18.87 -23.29 40.21
CA VAL A 175 -18.02 -23.93 41.23
C VAL A 175 -17.39 -22.84 42.09
N THR A 176 -17.47 -22.96 43.41
CA THR A 176 -16.91 -21.99 44.37
C THR A 176 -15.84 -22.65 45.23
N PHE A 177 -14.69 -22.00 45.36
CA PHE A 177 -13.54 -22.47 46.13
C PHE A 177 -13.30 -21.56 47.35
N GLN A 178 -12.88 -22.20 48.44
CA GLN A 178 -12.48 -21.60 49.72
C GLN A 178 -11.21 -22.33 50.19
N LEU A 179 -10.39 -21.67 51.03
CA LEU A 179 -9.17 -22.30 51.57
C LEU A 179 -9.54 -23.32 52.66
N PRO A 180 -8.86 -24.48 52.73
CA PRO A 180 -9.27 -25.60 53.59
C PRO A 180 -9.00 -25.43 55.09
N HIS A 181 -8.27 -24.40 55.53
CA HIS A 181 -7.99 -24.13 56.94
C HIS A 181 -8.46 -22.73 57.35
N GLU A 182 -9.40 -22.66 58.29
CA GLU A 182 -10.08 -21.41 58.69
C GLU A 182 -9.26 -20.48 59.62
N GLN A 183 -7.94 -20.69 59.77
CA GLN A 183 -7.13 -20.00 60.78
C GLN A 183 -6.23 -18.87 60.27
N GLU A 184 -5.98 -18.73 58.96
CA GLU A 184 -5.21 -17.58 58.43
C GLU A 184 -6.10 -16.33 58.27
N ALA A 185 -6.06 -15.46 59.28
CA ALA A 185 -6.74 -14.17 59.32
C ALA A 185 -5.92 -13.08 58.58
N PHE A 186 -6.02 -13.01 57.25
CA PHE A 186 -5.22 -12.06 56.44
C PHE A 186 -5.50 -10.58 56.75
N GLU A 187 -4.43 -9.79 56.89
CA GLU A 187 -4.48 -8.34 57.08
C GLU A 187 -4.87 -7.57 55.81
N PHE A 188 -4.57 -8.12 54.63
CA PHE A 188 -4.77 -7.46 53.34
C PHE A 188 -5.73 -8.24 52.43
N ALA A 189 -6.73 -7.53 51.88
CA ALA A 189 -7.75 -8.11 51.01
C ALA A 189 -7.19 -8.74 49.72
N GLU A 190 -6.07 -8.23 49.21
CA GLU A 190 -5.44 -8.73 47.98
C GLU A 190 -4.72 -10.07 48.20
N ASP A 191 -4.01 -10.24 49.33
CA ASP A 191 -3.34 -11.50 49.66
C ASP A 191 -4.36 -12.64 49.84
N ALA A 192 -5.45 -12.37 50.57
CA ALA A 192 -6.57 -13.29 50.72
C ALA A 192 -7.16 -13.73 49.36
N GLN A 193 -7.38 -12.79 48.44
CA GLN A 193 -7.86 -13.11 47.08
C GLN A 193 -6.84 -13.90 46.26
N ASN A 194 -5.55 -13.59 46.39
CA ASN A 194 -4.48 -14.28 45.67
C ASN A 194 -4.27 -15.72 46.15
N ARG A 195 -4.32 -15.98 47.46
CA ARG A 195 -4.25 -17.35 48.01
C ARG A 195 -5.45 -18.21 47.59
N VAL A 196 -6.65 -17.65 47.67
CA VAL A 196 -7.89 -18.31 47.21
C VAL A 196 -7.85 -18.56 45.69
N ALA A 197 -7.30 -17.63 44.90
CA ALA A 197 -7.07 -17.84 43.46
C ALA A 197 -6.00 -18.90 43.16
N ALA A 198 -4.92 -18.96 43.94
CA ALA A 198 -3.87 -19.97 43.83
C ALA A 198 -4.41 -21.38 44.15
N PHE A 199 -5.26 -21.51 45.17
CA PHE A 199 -5.94 -22.76 45.49
C PHE A 199 -6.91 -23.18 44.37
N ALA A 200 -7.72 -22.25 43.86
CA ALA A 200 -8.60 -22.51 42.72
C ALA A 200 -7.84 -22.88 41.44
N LEU A 201 -6.66 -22.29 41.17
CA LEU A 201 -5.79 -22.71 40.06
C LEU A 201 -5.37 -24.17 40.19
N CYS A 202 -4.96 -24.60 41.38
CA CYS A 202 -4.56 -25.97 41.66
C CYS A 202 -5.72 -26.97 41.41
N GLN A 203 -6.93 -26.62 41.84
CA GLN A 203 -8.13 -27.47 41.75
C GLN A 203 -8.81 -27.45 40.37
N LEU A 204 -8.69 -26.35 39.61
CA LEU A 204 -9.31 -26.21 38.27
C LEU A 204 -8.42 -26.72 37.15
N PHE A 205 -7.09 -26.66 37.32
CA PHE A 205 -6.12 -26.99 36.29
C PHE A 205 -4.99 -27.88 36.85
N PRO A 206 -5.33 -29.09 37.38
CA PRO A 206 -4.35 -29.97 38.00
C PRO A 206 -3.22 -30.38 37.04
N ASP A 207 -3.57 -30.61 35.76
CA ASP A 207 -2.67 -31.09 34.69
C ASP A 207 -1.70 -30.03 34.17
N LEU A 208 -1.86 -28.75 34.57
CA LEU A 208 -0.95 -27.67 34.20
C LEU A 208 0.06 -27.39 35.34
N PRO A 209 1.34 -27.13 35.03
CA PRO A 209 2.35 -26.75 36.03
C PRO A 209 2.22 -25.27 36.42
N VAL A 210 1.01 -24.86 36.85
CA VAL A 210 0.64 -23.47 37.20
C VAL A 210 1.57 -22.83 38.24
N GLN A 211 2.21 -23.62 39.10
CA GLN A 211 3.24 -23.17 40.04
C GLN A 211 4.41 -22.43 39.36
N LEU A 212 4.79 -22.79 38.13
CA LEU A 212 5.91 -22.18 37.41
C LEU A 212 5.61 -20.75 36.95
N VAL A 213 4.34 -20.46 36.66
CA VAL A 213 3.87 -19.18 36.12
C VAL A 213 3.60 -18.15 37.24
N VAL A 214 3.45 -18.61 38.48
CA VAL A 214 2.96 -17.83 39.62
C VAL A 214 4.10 -17.25 40.49
N THR A 215 3.90 -16.04 41.04
CA THR A 215 4.88 -15.39 41.96
C THR A 215 5.01 -16.13 43.30
N GLU A 216 6.18 -16.01 43.94
CA GLU A 216 6.25 -16.31 45.39
C GLU A 216 5.42 -15.29 46.19
N PRO A 217 4.92 -15.64 47.39
CA PRO A 217 4.99 -16.96 48.02
C PRO A 217 3.96 -17.98 47.47
N TYR A 218 3.08 -17.55 46.57
CA TYR A 218 1.96 -18.38 46.08
C TYR A 218 2.40 -19.59 45.25
N SER A 219 3.55 -19.50 44.56
CA SER A 219 4.13 -20.62 43.81
C SER A 219 4.52 -21.76 44.75
N SER A 220 5.18 -21.45 45.86
CA SER A 220 5.47 -22.40 46.94
C SER A 220 4.20 -22.96 47.60
N LEU A 221 3.15 -22.16 47.82
CA LEU A 221 1.86 -22.64 48.34
C LEU A 221 1.16 -23.62 47.37
N ILE A 222 1.16 -23.36 46.06
CA ILE A 222 0.65 -24.31 45.05
C ILE A 222 1.47 -25.60 45.06
N PHE A 223 2.79 -25.51 45.25
CA PHE A 223 3.66 -26.69 45.37
C PHE A 223 3.29 -27.53 46.60
N GLN A 224 3.13 -26.90 47.77
CA GLN A 224 2.71 -27.54 49.02
C GLN A 224 1.33 -28.21 48.90
N TRP A 225 0.36 -27.56 48.25
CA TRP A 225 -0.96 -28.16 47.98
C TRP A 225 -0.96 -29.26 46.91
N LYS A 226 0.08 -29.37 46.08
CA LYS A 226 0.27 -30.50 45.15
C LYS A 226 1.11 -31.65 45.74
N GLU A 227 1.94 -31.41 46.75
CA GLU A 227 2.81 -32.44 47.36
C GLU A 227 2.33 -33.01 48.72
N GLY A 228 1.57 -32.25 49.52
CA GLY A 228 0.88 -32.78 50.71
C GLY A 228 1.64 -32.73 52.05
N GLU A 229 1.86 -31.52 52.58
CA GLU A 229 2.26 -31.21 53.98
C GLU A 229 3.64 -31.70 54.52
N PRO A 230 4.14 -31.17 55.66
CA PRO A 230 3.82 -29.92 56.37
C PRO A 230 5.04 -28.96 56.51
N LEU A 231 4.87 -27.81 57.18
CA LEU A 231 5.89 -26.74 57.32
C LEU A 231 6.90 -26.94 58.47
N THR A 232 8.17 -26.59 58.23
CA THR A 232 9.12 -26.12 59.27
C THR A 232 10.06 -25.01 58.75
N LYS A 233 10.07 -23.87 59.46
CA LYS A 233 11.16 -22.90 59.78
C LYS A 233 12.47 -22.95 58.94
N ILE A 234 13.08 -21.90 58.38
CA ILE A 234 13.29 -20.43 58.67
C ILE A 234 14.82 -20.15 58.70
N GLU A 235 15.23 -18.95 58.26
CA GLU A 235 16.52 -18.24 58.44
C GLU A 235 17.77 -18.55 57.57
N ASP A 236 18.48 -17.43 57.29
CA ASP A 236 19.88 -17.17 56.88
C ASP A 236 20.51 -17.78 55.60
N SER A 237 21.38 -17.08 54.87
CA SER A 237 21.65 -15.62 54.71
C SER A 237 22.31 -15.35 53.35
N GLU A 238 22.59 -14.08 53.00
CA GLU A 238 23.59 -13.78 51.96
C GLU A 238 25.04 -13.98 52.48
N GLU A 239 26.01 -13.74 51.59
CA GLU A 239 27.47 -13.86 51.78
C GLU A 239 28.08 -15.27 51.86
N ASP A 240 28.10 -16.00 50.73
CA ASP A 240 29.38 -16.55 50.25
C ASP A 240 29.43 -16.82 48.72
N ARG A 241 30.66 -16.92 48.17
CA ARG A 241 31.06 -17.23 46.77
C ARG A 241 31.37 -16.07 45.82
N ARG A 242 32.04 -15.02 46.32
CA ARG A 242 33.00 -14.24 45.51
C ARG A 242 34.38 -14.91 45.47
N ALA A 243 34.50 -16.05 44.77
CA ALA A 243 35.80 -16.68 44.45
C ALA A 243 35.69 -17.57 43.20
N GLY A 244 36.75 -17.63 42.37
CA GLY A 244 36.86 -18.62 41.29
C GLY A 244 36.99 -18.13 39.84
N PHE A 245 37.30 -16.84 39.58
CA PHE A 245 37.56 -16.35 38.21
C PHE A 245 38.80 -15.44 38.07
N VAL A 246 39.85 -15.71 38.87
CA VAL A 246 41.18 -15.09 38.70
C VAL A 246 42.21 -16.10 38.16
N ASP A 247 42.03 -17.39 38.48
CA ASP A 247 42.89 -18.55 38.11
C ASP A 247 42.83 -18.98 36.63
N ARG A 248 42.49 -18.06 35.71
CA ARG A 248 42.65 -18.26 34.26
C ARG A 248 43.40 -17.13 33.55
N LEU A 249 44.15 -16.33 34.31
CA LEU A 249 45.41 -15.75 33.85
C LEU A 249 46.56 -16.75 34.09
N LEU A 250 47.71 -16.51 33.45
CA LEU A 250 48.98 -17.24 33.58
C LEU A 250 49.05 -18.64 32.93
N ASN A 251 49.30 -18.64 31.61
CA ASN A 251 50.49 -19.23 30.96
C ASN A 251 50.45 -18.76 29.49
N ALA A 252 51.28 -17.80 29.03
CA ALA A 252 52.75 -17.84 28.85
C ALA A 252 53.17 -18.71 27.63
N ASP A 253 54.01 -18.26 26.68
CA ASP A 253 54.62 -16.92 26.52
C ASP A 253 55.18 -16.68 25.08
N ASP A 254 55.68 -15.46 24.81
CA ASP A 254 56.60 -15.06 23.70
C ASP A 254 56.13 -15.25 22.22
N SER A 255 56.59 -14.51 21.20
CA SER A 255 57.38 -13.27 21.05
C SER A 255 56.97 -12.60 19.70
N ARG A 256 57.40 -11.43 19.21
CA ARG A 256 58.56 -10.54 19.43
C ARG A 256 58.21 -9.11 18.92
N SER A 257 59.05 -8.10 19.12
CA SER A 257 58.75 -6.67 18.86
C SER A 257 59.85 -5.87 18.11
N LYS A 258 59.60 -4.56 17.85
CA LYS A 258 60.45 -3.53 17.15
C LYS A 258 60.39 -3.60 15.61
N ALA A 259 60.65 -2.56 14.80
CA ALA A 259 60.63 -1.06 14.88
C ALA A 259 60.64 -0.53 13.40
N SER A 260 60.80 0.74 13.00
CA SER A 260 61.16 2.04 13.62
C SER A 260 60.50 3.22 12.87
N SER A 261 61.09 4.42 12.92
CA SER A 261 60.68 5.67 12.25
C SER A 261 61.53 6.03 11.00
N ASP A 262 61.12 7.10 10.30
CA ASP A 262 61.94 8.21 9.72
C ASP A 262 61.89 8.52 8.18
N ASP A 263 61.34 9.73 7.92
CA ASP A 263 61.84 10.87 7.09
C ASP A 263 61.81 11.02 5.54
N MET A 264 61.42 12.27 5.16
CA MET A 264 61.89 13.18 4.07
C MET A 264 61.80 12.76 2.59
N ASN A 265 60.94 13.38 1.76
CA ASN A 265 61.15 14.59 0.91
C ASN A 265 61.36 14.21 -0.59
N GLU A 266 61.12 15.04 -1.62
CA GLU A 266 60.56 16.40 -1.77
C GLU A 266 59.83 16.48 -3.15
N SER A 267 58.72 17.20 -3.34
CA SER A 267 58.60 18.54 -3.99
C SER A 267 59.09 18.67 -5.45
N ALA A 268 58.53 19.50 -6.35
CA ALA A 268 57.24 20.22 -6.41
C ALA A 268 57.03 20.86 -7.82
N VAL A 269 55.97 21.69 -7.94
CA VAL A 269 55.80 22.91 -8.77
C VAL A 269 54.95 22.75 -10.06
N ASP A 270 54.02 23.64 -10.45
CA ASP A 270 53.05 24.52 -9.75
C ASP A 270 51.99 25.04 -10.77
N LYS A 271 50.94 25.76 -10.31
CA LYS A 271 49.99 26.72 -10.96
C LYS A 271 50.13 27.06 -12.47
N PHE A 272 49.06 27.35 -13.22
CA PHE A 272 48.30 28.62 -13.12
C PHE A 272 46.87 28.64 -13.71
N GLN A 273 46.19 29.80 -13.65
CA GLN A 273 44.74 29.99 -13.81
C GLN A 273 44.30 30.69 -15.12
N LYS A 274 42.99 30.54 -15.42
CA LYS A 274 42.02 31.41 -16.13
C LYS A 274 42.42 32.88 -16.41
N PRO A 275 41.88 33.53 -17.47
CA PRO A 275 40.63 34.31 -17.31
C PRO A 275 39.60 34.19 -18.48
N PHE A 276 38.94 35.29 -18.88
CA PHE A 276 37.53 35.38 -19.33
C PHE A 276 37.29 36.65 -20.21
N ILE A 277 36.06 36.86 -20.75
CA ILE A 277 35.45 38.13 -21.29
C ILE A 277 35.31 38.29 -22.85
N GLU A 278 34.23 39.03 -23.19
CA GLU A 278 33.55 39.54 -24.41
C GLU A 278 34.40 40.06 -25.61
N GLY A 279 33.89 40.36 -26.83
CA GLY A 279 32.53 40.26 -27.43
C GLY A 279 32.31 41.10 -28.73
N ASN A 280 31.07 41.16 -29.25
CA ASN A 280 30.52 42.03 -30.35
C ASN A 280 30.61 41.64 -31.86
N LYS A 281 29.92 42.44 -32.71
CA LYS A 281 29.32 42.18 -34.07
C LYS A 281 30.27 42.56 -35.25
N THR A 282 30.05 42.31 -36.57
CA THR A 282 28.83 42.38 -37.44
C THR A 282 28.86 41.54 -38.75
N SER A 283 27.69 41.43 -39.40
CA SER A 283 27.43 41.35 -40.87
C SER A 283 27.82 40.12 -41.73
N SER A 284 26.83 39.25 -41.95
CA SER A 284 26.42 38.60 -43.22
C SER A 284 27.44 37.97 -44.19
N SER A 285 27.43 36.63 -44.23
CA SER A 285 27.37 35.84 -45.47
C SER A 285 26.56 34.55 -45.22
N VAL A 286 26.06 33.89 -46.27
CA VAL A 286 25.35 32.62 -46.14
C VAL A 286 26.37 31.48 -46.10
N VAL A 287 26.52 30.86 -44.93
CA VAL A 287 27.38 29.69 -44.70
C VAL A 287 26.57 28.65 -43.91
N ALA A 288 26.61 27.38 -44.33
CA ALA A 288 25.95 26.30 -43.60
C ALA A 288 26.62 26.09 -42.24
N ASP A 289 25.82 25.81 -41.19
CA ASP A 289 26.32 25.67 -39.82
C ASP A 289 27.21 24.41 -39.68
N PRO A 290 28.53 24.55 -39.42
CA PRO A 290 29.43 23.40 -39.29
C PRO A 290 29.10 22.50 -38.08
N ILE A 291 28.26 22.96 -37.15
CA ILE A 291 27.77 22.17 -36.02
C ILE A 291 26.68 21.18 -36.48
N ALA A 292 25.91 21.51 -37.51
CA ALA A 292 24.87 20.65 -38.05
C ALA A 292 25.46 19.44 -38.80
N GLU A 293 26.43 19.67 -39.69
CA GLU A 293 27.11 18.61 -40.45
C GLU A 293 27.85 17.64 -39.52
N ARG A 294 28.59 18.16 -38.54
CA ARG A 294 29.28 17.33 -37.52
C ARG A 294 28.30 16.49 -36.70
N ARG A 295 27.08 16.99 -36.44
CA ARG A 295 26.01 16.23 -35.77
C ARG A 295 25.41 15.15 -36.67
N SER A 296 25.25 15.39 -37.97
CA SER A 296 24.83 14.35 -38.93
C SER A 296 25.87 13.23 -39.00
N HIS A 297 27.15 13.58 -39.20
CA HIS A 297 28.21 12.60 -39.33
C HIS A 297 28.39 11.74 -38.07
N ALA A 298 28.29 12.35 -36.88
CA ALA A 298 28.28 11.60 -35.63
C ALA A 298 27.09 10.62 -35.51
N LYS A 299 25.93 10.94 -36.12
CA LYS A 299 24.74 10.08 -36.14
C LYS A 299 24.86 8.94 -37.16
N GLU A 300 25.48 9.19 -38.31
CA GLU A 300 25.81 8.17 -39.32
C GLU A 300 26.77 7.12 -38.74
N VAL A 301 27.85 7.55 -38.08
CA VAL A 301 28.80 6.66 -37.39
C VAL A 301 28.13 5.87 -36.26
N GLU A 302 27.23 6.52 -35.50
CA GLU A 302 26.44 5.85 -34.46
C GLU A 302 25.49 4.79 -35.05
N SER A 303 24.82 5.07 -36.16
CA SER A 303 23.98 4.09 -36.88
C SER A 303 24.78 2.86 -37.33
N LEU A 304 25.97 3.05 -37.91
CA LEU A 304 26.83 1.95 -38.35
C LEU A 304 27.26 1.06 -37.18
N TYR A 305 27.65 1.66 -36.05
CA TYR A 305 27.99 0.92 -34.83
C TYR A 305 26.81 0.11 -34.28
N LEU A 306 25.62 0.72 -34.17
CA LEU A 306 24.41 0.04 -33.67
C LEU A 306 24.02 -1.15 -34.55
N ARG A 307 24.12 -0.99 -35.88
CA ARG A 307 23.83 -2.05 -36.83
C ARG A 307 24.80 -3.23 -36.72
N GLN A 308 26.10 -2.96 -36.63
CA GLN A 308 27.11 -4.01 -36.42
C GLN A 308 26.89 -4.78 -35.12
N GLU A 309 26.45 -4.10 -34.04
CA GLU A 309 26.23 -4.75 -32.75
C GLU A 309 24.97 -5.63 -32.75
N GLU A 310 23.89 -5.19 -33.39
CA GLU A 310 22.66 -5.98 -33.59
C GLU A 310 22.91 -7.16 -34.57
N GLU A 311 23.75 -6.99 -35.59
CA GLU A 311 24.18 -8.08 -36.49
C GLU A 311 24.98 -9.16 -35.76
N LYS A 312 25.95 -8.80 -34.89
CA LYS A 312 26.64 -9.77 -34.01
C LYS A 312 25.66 -10.49 -33.08
N ARG A 313 24.74 -9.74 -32.47
CA ARG A 313 23.73 -10.24 -31.53
C ARG A 313 22.82 -11.29 -32.18
N LYS A 314 22.37 -11.04 -33.42
CA LYS A 314 21.60 -11.99 -34.26
C LYS A 314 22.33 -13.30 -34.57
N GLN A 315 23.65 -13.37 -34.45
CA GLN A 315 24.41 -14.61 -34.61
C GLN A 315 24.36 -15.50 -33.35
N THR A 316 24.16 -14.91 -32.15
CA THR A 316 24.21 -15.63 -30.86
C THR A 316 23.06 -16.61 -30.65
N HIS A 317 23.32 -17.75 -30.01
CA HIS A 317 22.29 -18.76 -29.72
C HIS A 317 21.20 -18.24 -28.77
N LYS A 318 21.58 -17.53 -27.69
CA LYS A 318 20.62 -16.99 -26.70
C LYS A 318 19.57 -16.08 -27.37
N TYR A 319 19.99 -15.19 -28.27
CA TYR A 319 19.08 -14.27 -28.94
C TYR A 319 18.25 -14.98 -30.03
N LYS A 320 18.78 -16.00 -30.72
CA LYS A 320 18.00 -16.82 -31.66
C LYS A 320 16.82 -17.54 -30.98
N GLU A 321 17.03 -18.11 -29.79
CA GLU A 321 15.93 -18.69 -29.00
C GLU A 321 14.94 -17.60 -28.54
N MET A 322 15.45 -16.48 -28.03
CA MET A 322 14.60 -15.36 -27.58
C MET A 322 13.75 -14.75 -28.71
N LEU A 323 14.26 -14.74 -29.95
CA LEU A 323 13.50 -14.32 -31.13
C LEU A 323 12.33 -15.28 -31.45
N LYS A 324 12.46 -16.59 -31.21
CA LYS A 324 11.31 -17.52 -31.30
C LYS A 324 10.24 -17.16 -30.27
N THR A 325 10.65 -16.89 -29.03
CA THR A 325 9.73 -16.47 -27.95
C THR A 325 9.03 -15.15 -28.28
N ARG A 326 9.75 -14.14 -28.79
CA ARG A 326 9.17 -12.87 -29.25
C ARG A 326 8.19 -13.06 -30.40
N ALA A 327 8.51 -13.94 -31.36
CA ALA A 327 7.65 -14.26 -32.51
C ALA A 327 6.35 -15.00 -32.15
N ALA A 328 6.28 -15.65 -30.97
CA ALA A 328 5.07 -16.30 -30.49
C ALA A 328 4.03 -15.33 -29.89
N LEU A 329 4.38 -14.06 -29.67
CA LEU A 329 3.48 -13.04 -29.13
C LEU A 329 2.51 -12.51 -30.20
N PRO A 330 1.21 -12.29 -29.89
CA PRO A 330 0.22 -11.87 -30.89
C PRO A 330 0.58 -10.62 -31.69
N ILE A 331 1.18 -9.62 -31.03
CA ILE A 331 1.59 -8.36 -31.67
C ILE A 331 2.67 -8.55 -32.75
N ALA A 332 3.39 -9.68 -32.76
CA ALA A 332 4.48 -9.93 -33.70
C ALA A 332 4.00 -10.12 -35.15
N VAL A 333 2.78 -10.64 -35.34
CA VAL A 333 2.15 -10.77 -36.67
C VAL A 333 2.00 -9.39 -37.32
N LEU A 334 1.67 -8.37 -36.52
CA LEU A 334 1.40 -7.00 -36.96
C LEU A 334 2.67 -6.12 -37.01
N LYS A 335 3.89 -6.67 -36.85
CA LYS A 335 5.14 -5.89 -36.85
C LYS A 335 5.22 -4.97 -38.07
N ASN A 336 4.98 -5.52 -39.26
CA ASN A 336 5.19 -4.81 -40.52
C ASN A 336 4.13 -3.72 -40.71
N ASP A 337 2.86 -4.01 -40.39
CA ASP A 337 1.74 -3.08 -40.51
C ASP A 337 1.92 -1.87 -39.58
N ILE A 338 2.36 -2.11 -38.33
CA ILE A 338 2.71 -1.06 -37.37
C ILE A 338 3.81 -0.16 -37.94
N LEU A 339 4.87 -0.75 -38.50
CA LEU A 339 5.99 0.01 -39.05
C LEU A 339 5.62 0.79 -40.32
N GLN A 340 4.74 0.27 -41.18
CA GLN A 340 4.22 0.99 -42.33
C GLN A 340 3.33 2.16 -41.90
N LEU A 341 2.35 1.92 -41.02
CA LEU A 341 1.46 2.96 -40.51
C LEU A 341 2.24 4.08 -39.81
N LEU A 342 3.33 3.76 -39.09
CA LEU A 342 4.22 4.75 -38.47
C LEU A 342 5.09 5.52 -39.48
N LYS A 343 5.39 4.97 -40.66
CA LYS A 343 6.08 5.71 -41.72
C LYS A 343 5.13 6.77 -42.32
N GLU A 344 3.92 6.36 -42.66
CA GLU A 344 2.86 7.19 -43.25
C GLU A 344 2.28 8.25 -42.29
N ASN A 345 2.00 7.88 -41.03
CA ASN A 345 1.23 8.70 -40.08
C ASN A 345 2.09 9.28 -38.95
N ASN A 346 1.68 10.40 -38.38
CA ASN A 346 2.33 10.99 -37.19
C ASN A 346 1.86 10.36 -35.87
N VAL A 347 0.63 9.83 -35.84
CA VAL A 347 0.01 9.26 -34.66
C VAL A 347 -0.58 7.89 -35.00
N LEU A 348 -0.41 6.90 -34.12
CA LEU A 348 -0.97 5.55 -34.25
C LEU A 348 -1.54 5.08 -32.91
N VAL A 349 -2.74 4.50 -32.92
CA VAL A 349 -3.31 3.78 -31.77
C VAL A 349 -3.05 2.28 -31.95
N VAL A 350 -2.39 1.65 -30.97
CA VAL A 350 -2.12 0.20 -30.94
C VAL A 350 -2.93 -0.44 -29.82
N CYS A 351 -3.98 -1.16 -30.20
CA CYS A 351 -4.86 -1.90 -29.30
C CYS A 351 -4.51 -3.39 -29.25
N GLY A 352 -5.00 -4.07 -28.21
CA GLY A 352 -4.87 -5.52 -28.03
C GLY A 352 -4.75 -5.87 -26.55
N GLU A 353 -5.18 -7.07 -26.16
CA GLU A 353 -5.42 -7.42 -24.76
C GLU A 353 -4.13 -7.46 -23.89
N THR A 354 -4.29 -7.59 -22.58
CA THR A 354 -3.15 -7.80 -21.66
C THR A 354 -2.43 -9.10 -22.01
N GLY A 355 -1.10 -9.07 -22.15
CA GLY A 355 -0.30 -10.22 -22.59
C GLY A 355 -0.06 -10.32 -24.10
N SER A 356 -0.74 -9.53 -24.94
CA SER A 356 -0.52 -9.49 -26.40
C SER A 356 0.90 -9.07 -26.84
N GLY A 357 1.69 -8.48 -25.94
CA GLY A 357 3.09 -8.09 -26.16
C GLY A 357 3.34 -6.61 -26.46
N LYS A 358 2.31 -5.76 -26.59
CA LYS A 358 2.43 -4.32 -26.96
C LYS A 358 3.62 -3.61 -26.29
N THR A 359 3.58 -3.55 -24.96
CA THR A 359 4.53 -2.87 -24.06
C THR A 359 5.99 -3.26 -24.26
N THR A 360 6.27 -4.55 -24.50
CA THR A 360 7.64 -5.04 -24.70
C THR A 360 8.07 -5.01 -26.16
N GLN A 361 7.18 -5.30 -27.11
CA GLN A 361 7.55 -5.49 -28.51
C GLN A 361 7.46 -4.23 -29.38
N VAL A 362 6.43 -3.39 -29.24
CA VAL A 362 6.26 -2.21 -30.11
C VAL A 362 7.45 -1.24 -30.03
N PRO A 363 8.02 -0.92 -28.85
CA PRO A 363 9.23 -0.10 -28.78
C PRO A 363 10.45 -0.79 -29.41
N GLN A 364 10.55 -2.13 -29.33
CA GLN A 364 11.62 -2.88 -29.95
C GLN A 364 11.47 -2.93 -31.47
N PHE A 365 10.26 -3.09 -32.03
CA PHE A 365 10.04 -3.11 -33.48
C PHE A 365 10.51 -1.80 -34.13
N ILE A 366 10.21 -0.66 -33.51
CA ILE A 366 10.67 0.67 -33.96
C ILE A 366 12.19 0.78 -33.85
N LEU A 367 12.80 0.33 -32.76
CA LEU A 367 14.26 0.35 -32.59
C LEU A 367 14.97 -0.55 -33.61
N ASP A 368 14.44 -1.75 -33.84
CA ASP A 368 14.97 -2.76 -34.74
C ASP A 368 14.90 -2.27 -36.21
N ASP A 369 13.75 -1.73 -36.66
CA ASP A 369 13.58 -1.15 -38.02
C ASP A 369 14.49 0.08 -38.24
N MET A 370 14.63 0.95 -37.24
CA MET A 370 15.53 2.10 -37.33
C MET A 370 17.01 1.68 -37.38
N ILE A 371 17.43 0.62 -36.68
CA ILE A 371 18.79 0.09 -36.77
C ILE A 371 19.03 -0.62 -38.12
N GLU A 372 18.10 -1.46 -38.56
CA GLU A 372 18.17 -2.20 -39.83
C GLU A 372 18.25 -1.26 -41.05
N SER A 373 17.45 -0.18 -41.04
CA SER A 373 17.45 0.88 -42.07
C SER A 373 18.64 1.86 -42.00
N GLY A 374 19.56 1.70 -41.05
CA GLY A 374 20.74 2.58 -40.90
C GLY A 374 20.43 3.94 -40.28
N GLN A 375 19.27 4.12 -39.65
CA GLN A 375 18.85 5.34 -38.96
C GLN A 375 18.99 5.27 -37.43
N GLY A 376 19.57 4.20 -36.89
CA GLY A 376 19.68 3.91 -35.46
C GLY A 376 20.27 5.04 -34.60
N GLY A 377 21.23 5.81 -35.12
CA GLY A 377 21.75 7.00 -34.44
C GLY A 377 20.69 8.06 -34.16
N HIS A 378 19.78 8.27 -35.11
CA HIS A 378 18.63 9.18 -35.02
C HIS A 378 17.44 8.59 -34.22
N CYS A 379 17.51 7.32 -33.84
CA CYS A 379 16.50 6.69 -32.98
C CYS A 379 16.65 7.17 -31.52
N ASN A 380 15.54 7.59 -30.93
CA ASN A 380 15.42 7.95 -29.52
C ASN A 380 13.95 7.83 -29.12
N ILE A 381 13.62 6.76 -28.41
CA ILE A 381 12.27 6.34 -28.05
C ILE A 381 12.06 6.58 -26.55
N ILE A 382 10.99 7.30 -26.19
CA ILE A 382 10.54 7.40 -24.80
C ILE A 382 9.19 6.67 -24.68
N CYS A 383 9.12 5.66 -23.82
CA CYS A 383 7.87 4.97 -23.48
C CYS A 383 7.43 5.35 -22.06
N THR A 384 6.29 6.02 -21.93
CA THR A 384 5.74 6.34 -20.61
C THR A 384 4.86 5.22 -20.08
N GLN A 385 5.05 4.91 -18.80
CA GLN A 385 4.31 3.93 -18.02
C GLN A 385 3.59 4.64 -16.85
N PRO A 386 2.39 4.19 -16.44
CA PRO A 386 1.66 4.83 -15.35
C PRO A 386 2.33 4.66 -13.98
N ARG A 387 3.08 3.57 -13.76
CA ARG A 387 3.58 3.18 -12.42
C ARG A 387 5.10 2.92 -12.41
N ARG A 388 5.77 3.28 -11.31
CA ARG A 388 7.24 3.14 -11.13
C ARG A 388 7.74 1.72 -11.40
N ILE A 389 7.04 0.71 -10.84
CA ILE A 389 7.43 -0.70 -10.94
C ILE A 389 7.39 -1.16 -12.40
N ALA A 390 6.32 -0.84 -13.15
CA ALA A 390 6.19 -1.20 -14.56
C ALA A 390 7.31 -0.60 -15.42
N ALA A 391 7.68 0.67 -15.20
CA ALA A 391 8.79 1.30 -15.94
C ALA A 391 10.15 0.60 -15.71
N ILE A 392 10.38 0.04 -14.51
CA ILE A 392 11.59 -0.70 -14.17
C ILE A 392 11.52 -2.12 -14.76
N SER A 393 10.49 -2.90 -14.43
CA SER A 393 10.39 -4.31 -14.82
C SER A 393 10.24 -4.51 -16.33
N VAL A 394 9.59 -3.59 -17.04
CA VAL A 394 9.54 -3.61 -18.52
C VAL A 394 10.92 -3.31 -19.11
N ALA A 395 11.68 -2.36 -18.57
CA ALA A 395 13.03 -2.07 -19.06
C ALA A 395 13.99 -3.24 -18.81
N GLU A 396 13.93 -3.86 -17.64
CA GLU A 396 14.70 -5.08 -17.31
C GLU A 396 14.32 -6.23 -18.26
N ARG A 397 13.02 -6.50 -18.40
CA ARG A 397 12.50 -7.54 -19.31
C ARG A 397 12.90 -7.31 -20.77
N VAL A 398 12.86 -6.06 -21.25
CA VAL A 398 13.25 -5.72 -22.62
C VAL A 398 14.76 -5.80 -22.81
N ALA A 399 15.58 -5.48 -21.81
CA ALA A 399 17.02 -5.72 -21.85
C ALA A 399 17.33 -7.23 -21.95
N ASP A 400 16.65 -8.06 -21.16
CA ASP A 400 16.77 -9.53 -21.22
C ASP A 400 16.32 -10.11 -22.57
N GLU A 401 15.20 -9.61 -23.13
CA GLU A 401 14.71 -10.00 -24.46
C GLU A 401 15.66 -9.59 -25.60
N ARG A 402 16.44 -8.52 -25.41
CA ARG A 402 17.53 -8.13 -26.31
C ARG A 402 18.85 -8.85 -26.02
N CYS A 403 18.89 -9.70 -25.00
CA CYS A 403 20.11 -10.34 -24.49
C CYS A 403 21.23 -9.32 -24.16
N GLU A 404 20.83 -8.11 -23.76
CA GLU A 404 21.72 -7.04 -23.32
C GLU A 404 22.16 -7.25 -21.86
N ARG A 405 23.02 -6.36 -21.36
CA ARG A 405 23.25 -6.23 -19.92
C ARG A 405 22.08 -5.47 -19.27
N SER A 406 22.05 -5.39 -17.94
CA SER A 406 21.01 -4.66 -17.20
C SER A 406 20.82 -3.22 -17.72
N PRO A 407 19.60 -2.65 -17.62
CA PRO A 407 19.28 -1.33 -18.16
C PRO A 407 20.30 -0.25 -17.77
N GLY A 408 20.62 0.66 -18.68
CA GLY A 408 21.54 1.77 -18.47
C GLY A 408 23.02 1.40 -18.24
N SER A 409 23.37 0.11 -18.21
CA SER A 409 24.77 -0.33 -18.09
C SER A 409 25.55 -0.19 -19.41
N ASN A 410 26.88 -0.24 -19.33
CA ASN A 410 27.75 -0.19 -20.51
C ASN A 410 27.54 -1.43 -21.40
N GLY A 411 26.79 -1.25 -22.49
CA GLY A 411 26.41 -2.32 -23.42
C GLY A 411 24.90 -2.57 -23.51
N SER A 412 24.07 -1.84 -22.77
CA SER A 412 22.62 -1.79 -23.02
C SER A 412 22.22 -0.49 -23.74
N PHE A 413 21.29 -0.62 -24.69
CA PHE A 413 20.58 0.48 -25.35
C PHE A 413 19.23 0.77 -24.67
N VAL A 414 18.80 -0.11 -23.76
CA VAL A 414 17.58 0.02 -22.95
C VAL A 414 17.92 0.72 -21.63
N GLY A 415 17.02 1.58 -21.15
CA GLY A 415 17.16 2.24 -19.87
C GLY A 415 15.81 2.57 -19.24
N TYR A 416 15.83 2.93 -17.95
CA TYR A 416 14.66 3.51 -17.28
C TYR A 416 14.97 4.79 -16.51
N GLN A 417 13.93 5.60 -16.29
CA GLN A 417 13.99 6.74 -15.39
C GLN A 417 12.64 6.96 -14.68
N VAL A 418 12.65 6.87 -13.36
CA VAL A 418 11.47 7.10 -12.51
C VAL A 418 11.79 8.14 -11.42
N ARG A 419 10.87 8.39 -10.49
CA ARG A 419 11.18 9.21 -9.30
C ARG A 419 12.18 8.47 -8.41
N LEU A 420 13.22 9.17 -7.95
CA LEU A 420 14.35 8.70 -7.10
C LEU A 420 15.33 7.70 -7.75
N ASP A 421 14.95 7.07 -8.87
CA ASP A 421 15.72 5.95 -9.44
C ASP A 421 15.87 6.08 -10.96
N ASN A 422 17.05 5.73 -11.48
CA ASN A 422 17.36 5.82 -12.90
C ASN A 422 18.48 4.88 -13.30
N ALA A 423 18.32 4.27 -14.47
CA ALA A 423 19.30 3.42 -15.11
C ALA A 423 19.33 3.81 -16.60
N ARG A 424 20.09 4.86 -16.93
CA ARG A 424 20.24 5.39 -18.30
C ARG A 424 21.65 5.96 -18.49
N ASN A 425 22.11 5.98 -19.73
CA ASN A 425 23.41 6.51 -20.15
C ASN A 425 23.28 7.22 -21.53
N GLU A 426 24.38 7.78 -22.05
CA GLU A 426 24.38 8.48 -23.34
C GLU A 426 24.06 7.58 -24.55
N LYS A 427 24.29 6.27 -24.43
CA LYS A 427 23.97 5.25 -25.45
C LYS A 427 22.53 4.73 -25.38
N THR A 428 21.72 5.19 -24.42
CA THR A 428 20.34 4.72 -24.24
C THR A 428 19.46 5.23 -25.38
N LYS A 429 18.87 4.30 -26.15
CA LYS A 429 17.99 4.55 -27.30
C LYS A 429 16.51 4.31 -26.99
N LEU A 430 16.23 3.44 -26.02
CA LEU A 430 14.88 3.15 -25.54
C LEU A 430 14.80 3.43 -24.04
N LEU A 431 14.09 4.49 -23.66
CA LEU A 431 13.91 4.93 -22.29
C LEU A 431 12.47 4.69 -21.82
N PHE A 432 12.29 3.76 -20.88
CA PHE A 432 11.02 3.62 -20.15
C PHE A 432 10.98 4.61 -18.97
N CYS A 433 9.88 5.35 -18.81
CA CYS A 433 9.78 6.32 -17.70
C CYS A 433 8.36 6.46 -17.17
N THR A 434 8.19 7.03 -15.98
CA THR A 434 6.84 7.43 -15.53
C THR A 434 6.42 8.73 -16.22
N THR A 435 5.14 8.90 -16.54
CA THR A 435 4.57 10.09 -17.23
C THR A 435 5.08 11.43 -16.70
N GLY A 436 5.15 11.59 -15.37
CA GLY A 436 5.69 12.81 -14.73
C GLY A 436 7.17 13.12 -14.97
N ILE A 437 7.98 12.14 -15.40
CA ILE A 437 9.37 12.35 -15.83
C ILE A 437 9.42 12.97 -17.23
N LEU A 438 8.56 12.51 -18.16
CA LEU A 438 8.44 13.12 -19.48
C LEU A 438 7.87 14.55 -19.39
N LEU A 439 6.87 14.78 -18.54
CA LEU A 439 6.35 16.13 -18.27
C LEU A 439 7.42 17.07 -17.69
N ARG A 440 8.29 16.58 -16.79
CA ARG A 440 9.45 17.37 -16.33
C ARG A 440 10.49 17.61 -17.43
N LYS A 441 10.70 16.67 -18.36
CA LYS A 441 11.56 16.90 -19.54
C LYS A 441 10.98 18.02 -20.43
N LEU A 442 9.67 17.99 -20.69
CA LEU A 442 8.94 19.03 -21.41
C LEU A 442 9.05 20.42 -20.77
N ALA A 443 9.24 20.52 -19.45
CA ALA A 443 9.46 21.79 -18.76
C ALA A 443 10.83 22.43 -19.08
N GLY A 444 11.86 21.62 -19.34
CA GLY A 444 13.19 22.10 -19.77
C GLY A 444 13.33 22.23 -21.28
N ASP A 445 12.71 21.33 -22.05
CA ASP A 445 12.82 21.20 -23.51
C ASP A 445 11.42 21.05 -24.12
N LYS A 446 10.77 22.20 -24.36
CA LYS A 446 9.38 22.28 -24.84
C LYS A 446 9.17 21.71 -26.25
N SER A 447 10.25 21.48 -27.01
CA SER A 447 10.24 20.87 -28.34
C SER A 447 10.64 19.39 -28.34
N LEU A 448 11.06 18.83 -27.20
CA LEU A 448 11.59 17.47 -27.06
C LEU A 448 12.68 17.15 -28.09
N THR A 449 13.62 18.07 -28.21
CA THR A 449 14.67 18.13 -29.20
C THR A 449 15.49 16.84 -29.22
N GLY A 450 15.50 16.16 -30.37
CA GLY A 450 16.22 14.88 -30.55
C GLY A 450 15.53 13.64 -29.99
N VAL A 451 14.25 13.71 -29.60
CA VAL A 451 13.37 12.54 -29.45
C VAL A 451 12.68 12.28 -30.80
N SER A 452 12.66 11.03 -31.28
CA SER A 452 11.95 10.69 -32.54
C SER A 452 10.60 10.02 -32.30
N HIS A 453 10.46 9.25 -31.22
CA HIS A 453 9.24 8.51 -30.91
C HIS A 453 8.83 8.68 -29.45
N ILE A 454 7.54 8.92 -29.20
CA ILE A 454 6.93 8.87 -27.87
C ILE A 454 5.80 7.86 -27.87
N ILE A 455 5.89 6.91 -26.95
CA ILE A 455 4.91 5.85 -26.75
C ILE A 455 4.22 6.13 -25.40
N VAL A 456 2.93 6.43 -25.41
CA VAL A 456 2.12 6.52 -24.20
C VAL A 456 1.44 5.16 -24.01
N ASP A 457 1.91 4.38 -23.04
CA ASP A 457 1.33 3.07 -22.73
C ASP A 457 0.19 3.17 -21.71
N GLU A 458 -0.62 2.12 -21.65
CA GLU A 458 -1.75 1.96 -20.72
C GLU A 458 -2.71 3.18 -20.71
N VAL A 459 -2.94 3.84 -21.86
CA VAL A 459 -3.76 5.09 -21.94
C VAL A 459 -5.19 4.93 -21.40
N HIS A 460 -5.69 3.70 -21.40
CA HIS A 460 -6.98 3.31 -20.88
C HIS A 460 -7.10 3.36 -19.33
N GLU A 461 -6.00 3.51 -18.57
CA GLU A 461 -6.08 3.85 -17.13
C GLU A 461 -6.58 5.30 -16.91
N ARG A 462 -6.59 6.16 -17.96
CA ARG A 462 -7.16 7.53 -17.95
C ARG A 462 -6.72 8.37 -16.75
N SER A 463 -5.43 8.27 -16.43
CA SER A 463 -4.79 8.97 -15.31
C SER A 463 -4.62 10.47 -15.57
N LEU A 464 -4.58 11.27 -14.49
CA LEU A 464 -4.57 12.73 -14.56
C LEU A 464 -3.38 13.27 -15.38
N LEU A 465 -2.20 12.70 -15.17
CA LEU A 465 -0.98 13.07 -15.91
C LEU A 465 -0.94 12.46 -17.32
N GLY A 466 -1.63 11.33 -17.53
CA GLY A 466 -1.75 10.69 -18.84
C GLY A 466 -2.55 11.55 -19.82
N ASP A 467 -3.80 11.86 -19.47
CA ASP A 467 -4.67 12.73 -20.27
C ASP A 467 -4.02 14.12 -20.47
N PHE A 468 -3.34 14.69 -19.46
CA PHE A 468 -2.59 15.95 -19.61
C PHE A 468 -1.46 15.86 -20.65
N LEU A 469 -0.67 14.77 -20.61
CA LEU A 469 0.37 14.53 -21.61
C LEU A 469 -0.22 14.43 -23.02
N LEU A 470 -1.40 13.80 -23.20
CA LEU A 470 -2.07 13.74 -24.51
C LEU A 470 -2.40 15.14 -25.05
N ILE A 471 -2.84 16.08 -24.20
CA ILE A 471 -3.08 17.47 -24.62
C ILE A 471 -1.77 18.11 -25.08
N VAL A 472 -0.68 17.96 -24.31
CA VAL A 472 0.63 18.55 -24.65
C VAL A 472 1.18 17.96 -25.95
N LEU A 473 1.12 16.64 -26.13
CA LEU A 473 1.56 15.96 -27.34
C LEU A 473 0.73 16.35 -28.57
N LYS A 474 -0.60 16.48 -28.44
CA LYS A 474 -1.47 16.96 -29.52
C LYS A 474 -1.07 18.36 -29.99
N ASN A 475 -0.97 19.32 -29.09
CA ASN A 475 -0.56 20.70 -29.42
C ASN A 475 0.87 20.74 -30.02
N LEU A 476 1.75 19.79 -29.68
CA LEU A 476 3.11 19.69 -30.23
C LEU A 476 3.11 19.12 -31.65
N VAL A 477 2.37 18.04 -31.92
CA VAL A 477 2.23 17.43 -33.26
C VAL A 477 1.54 18.40 -34.24
N GLU A 478 0.51 19.11 -33.78
CA GLU A 478 -0.17 20.18 -34.54
C GLU A 478 0.83 21.28 -34.93
N LYS A 479 1.63 21.78 -33.97
CA LYS A 479 2.66 22.80 -34.24
C LYS A 479 3.76 22.32 -35.19
N GLN A 480 4.33 21.13 -34.97
CA GLN A 480 5.40 20.61 -35.84
C GLN A 480 4.93 20.44 -37.29
N SER A 481 3.67 20.04 -37.49
CA SER A 481 3.06 19.88 -38.81
C SER A 481 2.95 21.19 -39.58
N ALA A 482 2.89 22.35 -38.91
CA ALA A 482 2.84 23.67 -39.53
C ALA A 482 4.21 24.25 -39.94
N TYR A 483 5.32 23.74 -39.38
CA TYR A 483 6.67 24.33 -39.54
C TYR A 483 7.66 23.46 -40.32
N GLY A 484 7.22 22.38 -40.98
CA GLY A 484 8.08 21.56 -41.85
C GLY A 484 9.24 20.83 -41.14
N THR A 485 9.19 20.73 -39.81
CA THR A 485 10.24 20.13 -38.97
C THR A 485 10.18 18.59 -38.98
N PRO A 486 11.27 17.88 -38.59
CA PRO A 486 11.24 16.43 -38.40
C PRO A 486 10.12 16.03 -37.45
N LYS A 487 9.13 15.29 -37.97
CA LYS A 487 7.86 15.03 -37.31
C LYS A 487 8.03 14.00 -36.19
N LEU A 488 7.74 14.39 -34.95
CA LEU A 488 7.63 13.46 -33.83
C LEU A 488 6.55 12.42 -34.11
N LYS A 489 6.88 11.14 -33.90
CA LYS A 489 5.90 10.04 -33.96
C LYS A 489 5.32 9.78 -32.56
N VAL A 490 4.00 9.74 -32.44
CA VAL A 490 3.28 9.48 -31.18
C VAL A 490 2.49 8.18 -31.29
N ILE A 491 2.69 7.26 -30.35
CA ILE A 491 2.04 5.95 -30.31
C ILE A 491 1.24 5.84 -29.02
N LEU A 492 -0.03 5.48 -29.11
CA LEU A 492 -0.92 5.31 -27.96
C LEU A 492 -1.25 3.83 -27.82
N MET A 493 -0.89 3.20 -26.69
CA MET A 493 -1.10 1.77 -26.50
C MET A 493 -2.20 1.51 -25.47
N SER A 494 -3.19 0.68 -25.85
CA SER A 494 -4.39 0.41 -25.03
C SER A 494 -4.64 -1.09 -24.89
N ALA A 495 -5.04 -1.52 -23.68
CA ALA A 495 -5.52 -2.88 -23.43
C ALA A 495 -7.03 -3.03 -23.69
N THR A 496 -7.75 -1.93 -23.98
CA THR A 496 -9.21 -1.90 -24.15
C THR A 496 -9.62 -1.28 -25.48
N VAL A 497 -10.88 -1.52 -25.87
CA VAL A 497 -11.41 -1.28 -27.23
C VAL A 497 -11.95 0.15 -27.42
N ASP A 498 -11.72 1.10 -26.50
CA ASP A 498 -12.05 2.51 -26.73
C ASP A 498 -11.00 3.24 -27.59
N SER A 499 -10.57 2.58 -28.68
CA SER A 499 -9.66 3.14 -29.68
C SER A 499 -10.20 4.43 -30.28
N ASP A 500 -11.51 4.47 -30.47
CA ASP A 500 -12.19 5.47 -31.28
C ASP A 500 -12.21 6.82 -30.58
N LEU A 501 -12.24 6.85 -29.24
CA LEU A 501 -12.07 8.06 -28.45
C LEU A 501 -10.68 8.69 -28.68
N PHE A 502 -9.60 7.89 -28.60
CA PHE A 502 -8.24 8.38 -28.84
C PHE A 502 -8.00 8.75 -30.31
N SER A 503 -8.49 7.94 -31.26
CA SER A 503 -8.39 8.19 -32.70
C SER A 503 -9.06 9.50 -33.09
N ARG A 504 -10.33 9.70 -32.71
CA ARG A 504 -11.06 10.96 -32.97
C ARG A 504 -10.34 12.17 -32.35
N TYR A 505 -9.83 12.03 -31.13
CA TYR A 505 -9.11 13.11 -30.46
C TYR A 505 -7.83 13.54 -31.19
N PHE A 506 -7.08 12.59 -31.76
CA PHE A 506 -5.91 12.86 -32.60
C PHE A 506 -6.23 13.00 -34.11
N GLY A 507 -7.48 13.31 -34.46
CA GLY A 507 -7.87 13.69 -35.83
C GLY A 507 -8.16 12.51 -36.76
N LEU A 508 -8.80 11.45 -36.24
CA LEU A 508 -9.04 10.17 -36.93
C LEU A 508 -7.74 9.45 -37.34
N CYS A 509 -6.75 9.47 -36.44
CA CYS A 509 -5.50 8.74 -36.67
C CYS A 509 -5.73 7.21 -36.68
N PRO A 510 -4.90 6.42 -37.40
CA PRO A 510 -5.12 4.99 -37.58
C PRO A 510 -5.14 4.22 -36.24
N VAL A 511 -5.94 3.16 -36.24
CA VAL A 511 -6.05 2.17 -35.17
C VAL A 511 -5.62 0.82 -35.73
N ILE A 512 -4.76 0.11 -35.01
CA ILE A 512 -4.42 -1.29 -35.29
C ILE A 512 -4.59 -2.13 -34.03
N THR A 513 -5.21 -3.32 -34.16
CA THR A 513 -5.61 -4.15 -33.01
C THR A 513 -5.03 -5.55 -33.10
N ALA A 514 -4.16 -5.90 -32.17
CA ALA A 514 -3.72 -7.28 -31.97
C ALA A 514 -4.83 -8.11 -31.31
N GLN A 515 -5.37 -9.09 -32.05
CA GLN A 515 -6.24 -10.11 -31.49
C GLN A 515 -5.46 -10.96 -30.46
N GLY A 516 -6.10 -11.34 -29.36
CA GLY A 516 -5.42 -11.99 -28.23
C GLY A 516 -4.99 -13.44 -28.49
N ARG A 517 -3.98 -13.88 -27.72
CA ARG A 517 -3.71 -15.30 -27.42
C ARG A 517 -3.85 -15.57 -25.91
N THR A 518 -4.77 -14.88 -25.23
CA THR A 518 -5.21 -15.37 -23.91
C THR A 518 -5.89 -16.71 -24.11
N HIS A 519 -5.58 -17.69 -23.27
CA HIS A 519 -6.34 -18.93 -23.23
C HIS A 519 -7.81 -18.62 -22.91
N PRO A 520 -8.78 -19.44 -23.39
CA PRO A 520 -10.19 -19.20 -23.12
C PRO A 520 -10.44 -19.16 -21.60
N VAL A 521 -11.17 -18.12 -21.16
CA VAL A 521 -11.59 -17.97 -19.77
C VAL A 521 -13.11 -18.08 -19.70
N THR A 522 -13.58 -19.19 -19.14
CA THR A 522 -15.01 -19.38 -18.82
C THR A 522 -15.42 -18.31 -17.81
N THR A 523 -16.57 -17.68 -18.03
CA THR A 523 -17.11 -16.66 -17.12
C THR A 523 -18.39 -17.22 -16.51
N CYS A 524 -18.45 -17.27 -15.18
CA CYS A 524 -19.60 -17.73 -14.42
C CYS A 524 -20.13 -16.55 -13.60
N PHE A 525 -21.35 -16.11 -13.85
CA PHE A 525 -22.04 -15.07 -13.09
C PHE A 525 -22.64 -15.63 -11.80
N LEU A 526 -23.22 -14.76 -10.96
CA LEU A 526 -23.74 -15.14 -9.66
C LEU A 526 -24.84 -16.23 -9.74
N GLU A 527 -25.66 -16.16 -10.78
CA GLU A 527 -26.66 -17.16 -11.15
C GLU A 527 -26.04 -18.54 -11.48
N ASP A 528 -24.93 -18.58 -12.24
CA ASP A 528 -24.19 -19.82 -12.51
C ASP A 528 -23.58 -20.40 -11.22
N ILE A 529 -23.03 -19.53 -10.35
CA ILE A 529 -22.36 -19.93 -9.09
C ILE A 529 -23.38 -20.53 -8.11
N TYR A 530 -24.55 -19.90 -7.96
CA TYR A 530 -25.62 -20.40 -7.09
C TYR A 530 -26.10 -21.79 -7.53
N GLU A 531 -26.24 -22.02 -8.84
CA GLU A 531 -26.62 -23.31 -9.39
C GLU A 531 -25.50 -24.35 -9.22
N SER A 532 -24.24 -24.00 -9.52
CA SER A 532 -23.12 -24.94 -9.52
C SER A 532 -22.76 -25.47 -8.14
N ILE A 533 -22.88 -24.66 -7.09
CA ILE A 533 -22.59 -25.07 -5.71
C ILE A 533 -23.85 -25.38 -4.89
N ASN A 534 -25.05 -25.27 -5.49
CA ASN A 534 -26.35 -25.41 -4.82
C ASN A 534 -26.50 -24.49 -3.59
N TYR A 535 -26.12 -23.22 -3.74
CA TYR A 535 -26.07 -22.27 -2.62
C TYR A 535 -27.48 -21.90 -2.12
N HIS A 536 -27.66 -21.85 -0.80
CA HIS A 536 -28.89 -21.37 -0.17
C HIS A 536 -28.65 -20.03 0.54
N LEU A 537 -29.13 -18.93 -0.06
CA LEU A 537 -29.02 -17.60 0.56
C LEU A 537 -29.89 -17.54 1.82
N ALA A 538 -29.25 -17.56 2.99
CA ALA A 538 -29.93 -17.50 4.29
C ALA A 538 -30.73 -16.20 4.44
N SER A 539 -31.96 -16.29 4.95
CA SER A 539 -32.88 -15.14 5.06
C SER A 539 -32.47 -14.11 6.11
N ASP A 540 -31.58 -14.49 7.04
CA ASP A 540 -30.90 -13.59 7.98
C ASP A 540 -29.51 -13.16 7.51
N SER A 541 -29.00 -13.62 6.35
CA SER A 541 -27.78 -13.07 5.77
C SER A 541 -27.95 -11.57 5.44
N PRO A 542 -26.94 -10.71 5.68
CA PRO A 542 -26.92 -9.34 5.18
C PRO A 542 -27.00 -9.22 3.65
N ALA A 543 -26.70 -10.31 2.92
CA ALA A 543 -26.88 -10.41 1.48
C ALA A 543 -28.32 -10.74 1.03
N SER A 544 -29.25 -10.98 1.97
CA SER A 544 -30.70 -11.08 1.71
C SER A 544 -31.42 -9.77 2.07
N LEU A 545 -32.32 -9.32 1.21
CA LEU A 545 -33.25 -8.23 1.50
C LEU A 545 -34.23 -8.66 2.59
N ARG A 546 -34.36 -7.85 3.65
CA ARG A 546 -35.15 -8.15 4.85
C ARG A 546 -36.42 -7.31 4.98
N TYR A 547 -37.40 -7.87 5.66
CA TYR A 547 -38.57 -7.16 6.20
C TYR A 547 -38.22 -6.55 7.57
N GLU A 548 -38.27 -5.22 7.72
CA GLU A 548 -37.98 -4.54 9.00
C GLU A 548 -39.25 -4.43 9.88
N THR A 549 -39.49 -5.43 10.73
CA THR A 549 -40.37 -5.26 11.90
C THR A 549 -39.75 -4.24 12.87
N THR A 550 -40.24 -3.00 12.85
CA THR A 550 -39.65 -1.87 13.58
C THR A 550 -40.04 -1.86 15.07
N THR A 551 -39.25 -2.52 15.91
CA THR A 551 -39.37 -2.42 17.38
C THR A 551 -38.01 -2.27 18.09
N LYS A 552 -37.58 -1.01 18.32
CA LYS A 552 -36.52 -0.55 19.25
C LYS A 552 -35.09 -1.13 19.02
N ASP A 553 -34.02 -0.35 18.84
CA ASP A 553 -33.77 1.06 19.17
C ASP A 553 -32.84 1.74 18.14
N MET A 554 -32.74 3.08 18.21
CA MET A 554 -32.02 3.94 17.25
C MET A 554 -30.59 4.30 17.67
N SER A 555 -29.58 3.90 16.87
CA SER A 555 -28.40 4.77 16.59
C SER A 555 -27.57 4.29 15.38
N GLY A 556 -27.76 4.90 14.21
CA GLY A 556 -26.91 4.70 13.02
C GLY A 556 -27.10 5.80 11.96
N PRO A 557 -26.04 6.28 11.28
CA PRO A 557 -26.17 7.40 10.35
C PRO A 557 -26.78 6.98 9.00
N VAL A 558 -28.06 7.30 8.80
CA VAL A 558 -28.78 7.04 7.55
C VAL A 558 -28.15 7.78 6.38
N ASN A 559 -27.79 7.05 5.32
CA ASN A 559 -27.29 7.66 4.09
C ASN A 559 -27.81 6.92 2.84
N ASN A 560 -29.13 6.90 2.62
CA ASN A 560 -29.69 6.51 1.32
C ASN A 560 -30.97 7.29 0.96
N ARG A 561 -31.07 7.79 -0.28
CA ARG A 561 -31.99 8.88 -0.66
C ARG A 561 -33.44 8.49 -1.00
N ARG A 562 -33.90 7.27 -0.66
CA ARG A 562 -35.26 6.78 -0.98
C ARG A 562 -36.30 6.86 0.16
N GLY A 563 -35.91 6.83 1.43
CA GLY A 563 -36.85 6.64 2.56
C GLY A 563 -37.91 7.74 2.81
N LYS A 564 -37.85 8.89 2.14
CA LYS A 564 -38.75 10.03 2.42
C LYS A 564 -40.13 9.98 1.76
N LYS A 565 -40.40 9.09 0.80
CA LYS A 565 -41.77 8.92 0.25
C LYS A 565 -42.62 8.02 1.14
N ASN A 566 -42.13 6.84 1.49
CA ASN A 566 -42.92 5.81 2.18
C ASN A 566 -43.35 6.23 3.59
N LEU A 567 -42.53 7.02 4.30
CA LEU A 567 -42.85 7.56 5.63
C LEU A 567 -44.08 8.49 5.68
N VAL A 568 -44.55 8.99 4.52
CA VAL A 568 -45.76 9.82 4.44
C VAL A 568 -47.01 8.96 4.22
N LEU A 569 -46.88 7.84 3.50
CA LEU A 569 -47.97 6.89 3.26
C LEU A 569 -48.29 6.03 4.49
N SER A 570 -47.28 5.69 5.30
CA SER A 570 -47.47 4.92 6.55
C SER A 570 -48.34 5.64 7.61
N ALA A 571 -48.68 6.91 7.41
CA ALA A 571 -49.59 7.65 8.28
C ALA A 571 -51.08 7.50 7.90
N TRP A 572 -51.41 6.77 6.82
CA TRP A 572 -52.77 6.70 6.25
C TRP A 572 -53.45 5.32 6.43
N GLY A 573 -52.89 4.42 7.25
CA GLY A 573 -53.63 3.32 7.89
C GLY A 573 -54.10 2.18 6.97
N ASP A 574 -53.51 2.02 5.79
CA ASP A 574 -53.84 0.92 4.87
C ASP A 574 -52.78 -0.20 4.94
N ASP A 575 -52.94 -1.09 5.92
CA ASP A 575 -52.06 -2.26 6.11
C ASP A 575 -52.13 -3.26 4.95
N SER A 576 -53.10 -3.15 4.02
CA SER A 576 -53.23 -4.06 2.88
C SER A 576 -52.12 -3.89 1.83
N LEU A 577 -51.41 -2.75 1.85
CA LEU A 577 -50.26 -2.47 0.98
C LEU A 577 -48.90 -2.91 1.58
N LEU A 578 -48.89 -3.52 2.77
CA LEU A 578 -47.66 -3.97 3.43
C LEU A 578 -47.16 -5.36 2.98
N SER A 579 -47.80 -5.95 1.97
CA SER A 579 -47.42 -7.26 1.39
C SER A 579 -46.66 -7.16 0.06
N GLU A 580 -45.99 -6.04 -0.24
CA GLU A 580 -44.98 -6.02 -1.28
C GLU A 580 -43.76 -6.83 -0.82
N ASP A 581 -43.57 -8.02 -1.42
CA ASP A 581 -42.29 -8.74 -1.37
C ASP A 581 -41.15 -7.76 -1.69
N TYR A 582 -40.12 -7.67 -0.83
CA TYR A 582 -38.92 -6.89 -1.11
C TYR A 582 -38.05 -7.60 -2.17
N VAL A 583 -38.52 -7.56 -3.41
CA VAL A 583 -37.82 -8.06 -4.60
C VAL A 583 -36.63 -7.17 -4.91
N ASN A 584 -35.50 -7.78 -5.24
CA ASN A 584 -34.35 -7.09 -5.83
C ASN A 584 -34.81 -6.27 -7.05
N PRO A 585 -34.64 -4.94 -7.08
CA PRO A 585 -35.15 -4.09 -8.17
C PRO A 585 -34.49 -4.34 -9.53
N ASN A 586 -33.42 -5.15 -9.59
CA ASN A 586 -32.76 -5.57 -10.83
C ASN A 586 -33.08 -7.04 -11.21
N TYR A 587 -33.91 -7.75 -10.42
CA TYR A 587 -34.36 -9.10 -10.74
C TYR A 587 -35.43 -9.06 -11.82
N ASN A 588 -35.21 -9.82 -12.90
CA ASN A 588 -36.18 -10.02 -13.96
C ASN A 588 -36.47 -11.53 -14.12
N SER A 589 -37.67 -11.96 -13.78
CA SER A 589 -38.05 -13.39 -13.85
C SER A 589 -37.84 -14.00 -15.24
N SER A 590 -38.08 -13.26 -16.33
CA SER A 590 -37.89 -13.80 -17.68
C SER A 590 -36.42 -13.99 -18.09
N SER A 591 -35.46 -13.46 -17.32
CA SER A 591 -34.03 -13.68 -17.54
C SER A 591 -33.47 -14.92 -16.85
N TYR A 592 -34.23 -15.54 -15.91
CA TYR A 592 -33.71 -16.61 -15.04
C TYR A 592 -34.54 -17.91 -15.07
N GLN A 593 -35.46 -18.05 -16.03
CA GLN A 593 -36.36 -19.22 -16.16
C GLN A 593 -35.64 -20.56 -16.43
N SER A 594 -34.36 -20.51 -16.80
CA SER A 594 -33.50 -21.68 -17.05
C SER A 594 -32.77 -22.22 -15.81
N TYR A 595 -32.82 -21.51 -14.67
CA TYR A 595 -32.16 -21.89 -13.42
C TYR A 595 -33.18 -22.47 -12.42
N SER A 596 -32.71 -23.24 -11.44
CA SER A 596 -33.56 -23.81 -10.39
C SER A 596 -34.40 -22.76 -9.64
N ASP A 597 -35.53 -23.21 -9.08
CA ASP A 597 -36.38 -22.37 -8.22
C ASP A 597 -35.61 -21.81 -7.01
N GLN A 598 -34.59 -22.51 -6.52
CA GLN A 598 -33.72 -22.04 -5.43
C GLN A 598 -32.82 -20.89 -5.89
N THR A 599 -32.15 -21.02 -7.04
CA THR A 599 -31.35 -19.94 -7.63
C THR A 599 -32.22 -18.72 -7.96
N GLN A 600 -33.39 -18.93 -8.57
CA GLN A 600 -34.37 -17.85 -8.79
C GLN A 600 -34.82 -17.19 -7.48
N GLN A 601 -35.04 -17.95 -6.40
CA GLN A 601 -35.44 -17.40 -5.10
C GLN A 601 -34.30 -16.63 -4.39
N ASN A 602 -33.05 -17.10 -4.51
CA ASN A 602 -31.87 -16.34 -4.06
C ASN A 602 -31.80 -14.99 -4.79
N LEU A 603 -31.82 -15.01 -6.13
CA LEU A 603 -31.72 -13.82 -7.00
C LEU A 603 -32.88 -12.83 -6.77
N LYS A 604 -34.10 -13.32 -6.51
CA LYS A 604 -35.27 -12.50 -6.15
C LYS A 604 -35.05 -11.73 -4.84
N ARG A 605 -34.34 -12.29 -3.87
CA ARG A 605 -34.06 -11.68 -2.54
C ARG A 605 -32.69 -11.00 -2.43
N LEU A 606 -31.85 -11.07 -3.46
CA LEU A 606 -30.46 -10.63 -3.42
C LEU A 606 -30.29 -9.13 -3.09
N ASN A 607 -29.52 -8.84 -2.04
CA ASN A 607 -29.05 -7.51 -1.70
C ASN A 607 -27.68 -7.24 -2.35
N GLU A 608 -27.70 -6.83 -3.61
CA GLU A 608 -26.48 -6.57 -4.41
C GLU A 608 -25.53 -5.52 -3.79
N ASP A 609 -25.99 -4.65 -2.89
CA ASP A 609 -25.14 -3.63 -2.27
C ASP A 609 -24.15 -4.21 -1.24
N VAL A 610 -24.37 -5.43 -0.73
CA VAL A 610 -23.47 -6.13 0.22
C VAL A 610 -22.56 -7.13 -0.52
N ILE A 611 -21.48 -7.60 0.13
CA ILE A 611 -20.70 -8.76 -0.33
C ILE A 611 -21.11 -9.95 0.54
N ASP A 612 -21.57 -11.03 -0.07
CA ASP A 612 -21.82 -12.29 0.62
C ASP A 612 -20.47 -12.99 0.88
N TYR A 613 -20.06 -13.02 2.15
CA TYR A 613 -18.81 -13.66 2.57
C TYR A 613 -18.98 -15.15 2.81
N ASP A 614 -20.20 -15.63 3.02
CA ASP A 614 -20.49 -17.05 3.25
C ASP A 614 -20.38 -17.78 1.91
N LEU A 615 -21.06 -17.24 0.88
CA LEU A 615 -20.87 -17.62 -0.54
C LEU A 615 -19.40 -17.60 -0.98
N LEU A 616 -18.66 -16.56 -0.58
CA LEU A 616 -17.26 -16.36 -1.01
C LEU A 616 -16.29 -17.33 -0.32
N GLU A 617 -16.64 -17.83 0.87
CA GLU A 617 -15.91 -18.88 1.57
C GLU A 617 -16.22 -20.25 0.95
N ASP A 618 -17.51 -20.58 0.77
CA ASP A 618 -17.97 -21.82 0.12
C ASP A 618 -17.41 -21.97 -1.30
N LEU A 619 -17.40 -20.90 -2.10
CA LEU A 619 -16.84 -20.90 -3.46
C LEU A 619 -15.32 -21.16 -3.48
N VAL A 620 -14.56 -20.65 -2.50
CA VAL A 620 -13.10 -20.88 -2.44
C VAL A 620 -12.81 -22.33 -2.05
N CYS A 621 -13.57 -22.91 -1.13
CA CYS A 621 -13.50 -24.33 -0.79
C CYS A 621 -13.87 -25.21 -2.01
N HIS A 622 -15.00 -24.91 -2.68
CA HIS A 622 -15.46 -25.62 -3.87
C HIS A 622 -14.45 -25.60 -5.02
N VAL A 623 -13.81 -24.46 -5.31
CA VAL A 623 -12.77 -24.36 -6.35
C VAL A 623 -11.53 -25.18 -5.97
N ASP A 624 -11.16 -25.24 -4.70
CA ASP A 624 -10.02 -26.05 -4.27
C ASP A 624 -10.31 -27.57 -4.31
N GLU A 625 -11.52 -28.00 -3.96
CA GLU A 625 -11.96 -29.40 -4.00
C GLU A 625 -12.24 -29.94 -5.40
N THR A 626 -12.77 -29.12 -6.32
CA THR A 626 -13.31 -29.58 -7.61
C THR A 626 -12.48 -29.24 -8.84
N CYS A 627 -11.58 -28.26 -8.76
CA CYS A 627 -10.84 -27.76 -9.92
C CYS A 627 -9.35 -28.14 -9.91
N ASP A 628 -8.80 -28.40 -11.10
CA ASP A 628 -7.38 -28.69 -11.35
C ASP A 628 -6.40 -27.71 -10.67
N GLU A 629 -5.12 -28.09 -10.60
CA GLU A 629 -4.04 -27.24 -10.08
C GLU A 629 -4.03 -25.82 -10.69
N GLY A 630 -3.83 -24.82 -9.83
CA GLY A 630 -3.74 -23.42 -10.22
C GLY A 630 -4.09 -22.50 -9.06
N ALA A 631 -3.48 -21.31 -9.01
CA ALA A 631 -3.71 -20.33 -7.96
C ALA A 631 -5.06 -19.60 -8.14
N ILE A 632 -5.68 -19.24 -7.01
CA ILE A 632 -6.93 -18.48 -6.93
C ILE A 632 -6.59 -17.00 -6.65
N LEU A 633 -7.13 -16.09 -7.46
CA LEU A 633 -6.99 -14.63 -7.28
C LEU A 633 -8.35 -13.97 -7.02
N ILE A 634 -8.54 -13.48 -5.80
CA ILE A 634 -9.79 -12.88 -5.32
C ILE A 634 -9.67 -11.36 -5.33
N PHE A 635 -10.62 -10.66 -5.95
CA PHE A 635 -10.68 -9.19 -5.98
C PHE A 635 -11.72 -8.63 -5.01
N LEU A 636 -11.26 -7.95 -3.96
CA LEU A 636 -12.08 -7.29 -2.94
C LEU A 636 -11.88 -5.76 -2.90
N PRO A 637 -12.84 -4.99 -2.34
CA PRO A 637 -12.79 -3.53 -2.35
C PRO A 637 -11.63 -2.89 -1.56
N GLY A 638 -11.12 -3.54 -0.51
CA GLY A 638 -10.16 -2.94 0.41
C GLY A 638 -9.63 -3.87 1.52
N VAL A 639 -8.85 -3.28 2.43
CA VAL A 639 -8.08 -4.01 3.47
C VAL A 639 -8.96 -4.69 4.51
N VAL A 640 -10.07 -4.07 4.90
CA VAL A 640 -11.01 -4.66 5.88
C VAL A 640 -11.65 -5.90 5.28
N GLU A 641 -12.02 -5.82 4.00
CA GLU A 641 -12.65 -6.90 3.26
C GLU A 641 -11.67 -8.08 3.07
N ILE A 642 -10.44 -7.78 2.63
CA ILE A 642 -9.33 -8.76 2.52
C ILE A 642 -9.08 -9.48 3.86
N HIS A 643 -9.00 -8.73 4.98
CA HIS A 643 -8.71 -9.33 6.28
C HIS A 643 -9.87 -10.15 6.85
N THR A 644 -11.12 -9.79 6.58
CA THR A 644 -12.31 -10.59 6.96
C THR A 644 -12.29 -11.95 6.27
N LEU A 645 -12.00 -12.01 4.97
CA LEU A 645 -11.93 -13.29 4.25
C LEU A 645 -10.71 -14.13 4.66
N LEU A 646 -9.56 -13.49 4.95
CA LEU A 646 -8.40 -14.20 5.49
C LEU A 646 -8.70 -14.89 6.83
N ASP A 647 -9.38 -14.23 7.77
CA ASP A 647 -9.65 -14.81 9.09
C ASP A 647 -10.64 -15.98 9.01
N ARG A 648 -11.60 -15.91 8.08
CA ARG A 648 -12.50 -17.01 7.72
C ARG A 648 -11.75 -18.22 7.15
N LEU A 649 -11.03 -18.03 6.05
CA LEU A 649 -10.28 -19.10 5.39
C LEU A 649 -9.23 -19.72 6.33
N ALA A 650 -8.52 -18.92 7.13
CA ALA A 650 -7.56 -19.43 8.11
C ALA A 650 -8.21 -20.19 9.30
N ALA A 651 -9.50 -19.99 9.56
CA ALA A 651 -10.28 -20.76 10.52
C ALA A 651 -10.93 -22.02 9.92
N SER A 652 -10.98 -22.14 8.59
CA SER A 652 -11.43 -23.35 7.89
C SER A 652 -10.48 -24.52 8.16
N TYR A 653 -11.02 -25.74 8.10
CA TYR A 653 -10.21 -26.97 8.25
C TYR A 653 -9.29 -27.23 7.04
N GLN A 654 -9.66 -26.71 5.87
CA GLN A 654 -9.00 -26.91 4.58
C GLN A 654 -7.76 -26.01 4.44
N PHE A 655 -7.91 -24.70 4.69
CA PHE A 655 -6.83 -23.72 4.53
C PHE A 655 -6.11 -23.36 5.84
N GLY A 656 -6.60 -23.78 7.02
CA GLY A 656 -5.90 -23.59 8.29
C GLY A 656 -4.48 -24.18 8.31
N PRO A 657 -4.28 -25.46 7.94
CA PRO A 657 -2.95 -26.11 7.89
C PRO A 657 -2.00 -25.49 6.86
N SER A 658 -2.53 -24.90 5.79
CA SER A 658 -1.80 -24.28 4.67
C SER A 658 -1.82 -22.75 4.70
N SER A 659 -2.24 -22.15 5.82
CA SER A 659 -2.54 -20.71 5.97
C SER A 659 -1.41 -19.76 5.57
N ASP A 660 -0.17 -20.24 5.56
CA ASP A 660 1.00 -19.57 5.01
C ASP A 660 0.83 -19.13 3.52
N TRP A 661 -0.06 -19.78 2.77
CA TRP A 661 -0.34 -19.53 1.35
C TRP A 661 -1.66 -18.79 1.09
N LEU A 662 -2.29 -18.26 2.15
CA LEU A 662 -3.35 -17.25 2.10
C LEU A 662 -2.72 -15.85 2.06
N LEU A 663 -2.50 -15.31 0.85
CA LEU A 663 -1.64 -14.14 0.63
C LEU A 663 -2.44 -12.84 0.40
N PRO A 664 -2.46 -11.88 1.34
CA PRO A 664 -3.07 -10.57 1.11
C PRO A 664 -2.20 -9.69 0.21
N LEU A 665 -2.83 -9.01 -0.76
CA LEU A 665 -2.15 -8.14 -1.73
C LEU A 665 -2.81 -6.75 -1.81
N HIS A 666 -2.24 -5.80 -1.07
CA HIS A 666 -2.67 -4.41 -1.04
C HIS A 666 -1.47 -3.44 -0.92
N SER A 667 -1.67 -2.18 -1.33
CA SER A 667 -0.62 -1.13 -1.39
C SER A 667 -0.01 -0.71 -0.03
N SER A 668 -0.70 -1.00 1.08
CA SER A 668 -0.21 -0.74 2.43
C SER A 668 0.83 -1.76 2.90
N ILE A 669 0.73 -3.01 2.43
CA ILE A 669 1.46 -4.21 2.87
C ILE A 669 2.97 -4.09 2.57
N ALA A 670 3.82 -4.83 3.28
CA ALA A 670 5.26 -4.76 3.08
C ALA A 670 5.67 -5.37 1.73
N SER A 671 6.65 -4.75 1.07
CA SER A 671 7.16 -5.22 -0.23
C SER A 671 7.88 -6.58 -0.17
N THR A 672 8.24 -7.05 1.03
CA THR A 672 8.74 -8.41 1.28
C THR A 672 7.62 -9.45 1.24
N GLU A 673 6.43 -9.12 1.76
CA GLU A 673 5.26 -10.00 1.79
C GLU A 673 4.63 -10.07 0.38
N GLN A 674 4.51 -8.91 -0.28
CA GLN A 674 4.08 -8.82 -1.69
C GLN A 674 4.94 -9.67 -2.64
N LYS A 675 6.22 -9.94 -2.30
CA LYS A 675 7.09 -10.82 -3.10
C LYS A 675 6.72 -12.31 -3.00
N LYS A 676 6.09 -12.77 -1.91
CA LYS A 676 5.67 -14.18 -1.75
C LYS A 676 4.62 -14.59 -2.80
N VAL A 677 3.84 -13.62 -3.30
CA VAL A 677 2.81 -13.83 -4.33
C VAL A 677 3.37 -14.39 -5.65
N PHE A 678 4.60 -14.02 -6.02
CA PHE A 678 5.27 -14.52 -7.24
C PHE A 678 5.99 -15.86 -7.04
N LEU A 679 5.90 -16.48 -5.86
CA LEU A 679 6.44 -17.81 -5.59
C LEU A 679 5.36 -18.86 -5.83
N ASN A 680 5.76 -20.04 -6.30
CA ASN A 680 4.88 -21.20 -6.39
C ASN A 680 4.70 -21.81 -4.99
N PRO A 681 3.51 -22.33 -4.65
CA PRO A 681 3.32 -23.12 -3.45
C PRO A 681 4.05 -24.47 -3.56
N PRO A 682 4.24 -25.21 -2.43
CA PRO A 682 4.63 -26.61 -2.46
C PRO A 682 3.54 -27.49 -3.10
N ASP A 683 3.95 -28.66 -3.59
CA ASP A 683 3.06 -29.66 -4.18
C ASP A 683 1.90 -30.01 -3.24
N GLY A 684 0.68 -30.06 -3.78
CA GLY A 684 -0.54 -30.32 -2.99
C GLY A 684 -1.04 -29.15 -2.14
N ILE A 685 -0.45 -27.95 -2.21
CA ILE A 685 -0.95 -26.74 -1.53
C ILE A 685 -1.47 -25.71 -2.53
N ARG A 686 -2.74 -25.32 -2.37
CA ARG A 686 -3.37 -24.24 -3.14
C ARG A 686 -2.87 -22.87 -2.67
N LYS A 687 -2.39 -22.05 -3.61
CA LYS A 687 -2.11 -20.62 -3.35
C LYS A 687 -3.38 -19.79 -3.56
N VAL A 688 -3.79 -19.04 -2.54
CA VAL A 688 -4.95 -18.14 -2.59
C VAL A 688 -4.50 -16.71 -2.34
N ILE A 689 -4.72 -15.83 -3.30
CA ILE A 689 -4.25 -14.44 -3.28
C ILE A 689 -5.46 -13.51 -3.17
N ILE A 690 -5.51 -12.70 -2.11
CA ILE A 690 -6.68 -11.87 -1.79
C ILE A 690 -6.28 -10.40 -1.95
N ALA A 691 -6.73 -9.79 -3.04
CA ALA A 691 -6.17 -8.55 -3.59
C ALA A 691 -7.22 -7.44 -3.76
N THR A 692 -6.76 -6.20 -3.90
CA THR A 692 -7.56 -5.13 -4.53
C THR A 692 -7.22 -5.02 -6.02
N ASN A 693 -7.74 -3.98 -6.69
CA ASN A 693 -7.36 -3.57 -8.05
C ASN A 693 -5.85 -3.38 -8.31
N ILE A 694 -4.97 -3.49 -7.29
CA ILE A 694 -3.51 -3.53 -7.47
C ILE A 694 -3.06 -4.67 -8.40
N ALA A 695 -3.78 -5.80 -8.42
CA ALA A 695 -3.51 -6.94 -9.30
C ALA A 695 -4.12 -6.82 -10.72
N GLU A 696 -4.94 -5.80 -10.97
CA GLU A 696 -5.82 -5.71 -12.15
C GLU A 696 -5.09 -5.36 -13.45
N THR A 697 -4.06 -4.52 -13.38
CA THR A 697 -3.21 -4.13 -14.53
C THR A 697 -1.75 -4.54 -14.30
N SER A 698 -1.04 -3.86 -13.40
CA SER A 698 0.43 -3.83 -13.36
C SER A 698 1.16 -4.96 -12.59
N ILE A 699 0.47 -5.99 -12.10
CA ILE A 699 1.11 -7.15 -11.45
C ILE A 699 0.77 -8.41 -12.26
N THR A 700 1.80 -9.07 -12.79
CA THR A 700 1.69 -10.36 -13.50
C THR A 700 2.01 -11.49 -12.52
N ILE A 701 1.03 -12.32 -12.25
CA ILE A 701 1.14 -13.53 -11.43
C ILE A 701 0.80 -14.66 -12.40
N ASP A 702 1.77 -15.53 -12.67
CA ASP A 702 1.72 -16.35 -13.88
C ASP A 702 0.98 -17.69 -13.64
N ASP A 703 0.93 -18.18 -12.41
CA ASP A 703 0.23 -19.42 -12.02
C ASP A 703 -1.26 -19.23 -11.63
N VAL A 704 -1.83 -18.04 -11.87
CA VAL A 704 -3.26 -17.76 -11.64
C VAL A 704 -4.11 -18.39 -12.75
N VAL A 705 -5.05 -19.25 -12.33
CA VAL A 705 -5.97 -19.98 -13.22
C VAL A 705 -7.43 -19.68 -12.86
N TYR A 706 -7.69 -19.38 -11.59
CA TYR A 706 -9.03 -19.08 -11.07
C TYR A 706 -9.08 -17.65 -10.59
N VAL A 707 -10.06 -16.88 -11.06
CA VAL A 707 -10.32 -15.51 -10.62
C VAL A 707 -11.69 -15.45 -9.97
N ILE A 708 -11.79 -14.80 -8.82
CA ILE A 708 -13.05 -14.53 -8.13
C ILE A 708 -13.20 -13.01 -8.02
N ASP A 709 -14.15 -12.43 -8.72
CA ASP A 709 -14.36 -10.98 -8.81
C ASP A 709 -15.65 -10.56 -8.10
N CYS A 710 -15.51 -9.83 -6.99
CA CYS A 710 -16.66 -9.27 -6.26
C CYS A 710 -17.28 -8.03 -6.93
N GLY A 711 -16.81 -7.62 -8.11
CA GLY A 711 -17.43 -6.57 -8.94
C GLY A 711 -17.33 -5.14 -8.38
N LYS A 712 -16.74 -4.97 -7.19
CA LYS A 712 -16.65 -3.70 -6.46
C LYS A 712 -15.19 -3.24 -6.32
N HIS A 713 -15.02 -1.94 -6.11
CA HIS A 713 -13.74 -1.32 -5.74
C HIS A 713 -13.96 -0.06 -4.90
N LYS A 714 -12.91 0.44 -4.24
CA LYS A 714 -12.92 1.74 -3.57
C LYS A 714 -12.12 2.74 -4.41
N GLU A 715 -12.77 3.81 -4.89
CA GLU A 715 -12.14 4.88 -5.67
C GLU A 715 -12.21 6.23 -4.95
N ASN A 716 -11.16 7.04 -5.12
CA ASN A 716 -11.14 8.42 -4.62
C ASN A 716 -11.96 9.34 -5.53
N ARG A 717 -12.84 10.13 -4.90
CA ARG A 717 -13.71 11.13 -5.53
C ARG A 717 -13.54 12.48 -4.82
N TYR A 718 -13.14 13.50 -5.56
CA TYR A 718 -13.07 14.88 -5.08
C TYR A 718 -14.40 15.60 -5.30
N ASN A 719 -14.84 16.34 -4.28
CA ASN A 719 -15.98 17.25 -4.32
C ASN A 719 -15.47 18.70 -4.19
N PRO A 720 -15.47 19.50 -5.28
CA PRO A 720 -14.99 20.88 -5.26
C PRO A 720 -15.74 21.78 -4.28
N GLN A 721 -17.07 21.72 -4.26
CA GLN A 721 -17.92 22.54 -3.38
C GLN A 721 -17.60 22.31 -1.89
N LYS A 722 -17.36 21.04 -1.51
CA LYS A 722 -16.98 20.64 -0.15
C LYS A 722 -15.48 20.86 0.16
N LYS A 723 -14.62 21.18 -0.82
CA LYS A 723 -13.14 21.10 -0.75
C LYS A 723 -12.69 19.82 -0.01
N LEU A 724 -13.00 18.66 -0.59
CA LEU A 724 -12.96 17.38 0.12
C LEU A 724 -12.77 16.19 -0.83
N SER A 725 -11.95 15.22 -0.42
CA SER A 725 -11.90 13.90 -1.03
C SER A 725 -12.69 12.89 -0.20
N SER A 726 -13.43 12.00 -0.83
CA SER A 726 -14.02 10.81 -0.21
C SER A 726 -13.53 9.55 -0.93
N MET A 727 -13.28 8.50 -0.15
CA MET A 727 -13.05 7.16 -0.70
C MET A 727 -14.41 6.45 -0.73
N VAL A 728 -14.91 6.21 -1.94
CA VAL A 728 -16.26 5.72 -2.17
C VAL A 728 -16.18 4.31 -2.76
N GLU A 729 -16.93 3.38 -2.18
CA GLU A 729 -17.13 2.07 -2.79
C GLU A 729 -18.12 2.19 -3.95
N ASP A 730 -17.78 1.58 -5.08
CA ASP A 730 -18.58 1.61 -6.30
C ASP A 730 -18.42 0.31 -7.10
N TRP A 731 -19.33 0.08 -8.03
CA TRP A 731 -19.20 -0.99 -9.02
C TRP A 731 -18.07 -0.67 -10.01
N ILE A 732 -17.34 -1.70 -10.39
CA ILE A 732 -16.29 -1.59 -11.41
C ILE A 732 -16.90 -1.38 -12.81
N SER A 733 -16.09 -0.96 -13.77
CA SER A 733 -16.53 -0.92 -15.17
C SER A 733 -16.45 -2.28 -15.84
N ARG A 734 -17.20 -2.46 -16.94
CA ARG A 734 -17.12 -3.67 -17.78
C ARG A 734 -15.71 -3.89 -18.34
N ALA A 735 -14.92 -2.83 -18.50
CA ALA A 735 -13.50 -2.92 -18.85
C ALA A 735 -12.62 -3.45 -17.70
N ASN A 736 -12.83 -2.98 -16.46
CA ASN A 736 -12.14 -3.50 -15.28
C ASN A 736 -12.42 -5.01 -15.11
N ALA A 737 -13.70 -5.41 -15.19
CA ALA A 737 -14.12 -6.82 -15.13
C ALA A 737 -13.42 -7.69 -16.19
N LYS A 738 -13.33 -7.21 -17.45
CA LYS A 738 -12.58 -7.91 -18.52
C LYS A 738 -11.08 -8.03 -18.19
N GLN A 739 -10.47 -7.04 -17.54
CA GLN A 739 -9.06 -7.10 -17.12
C GLN A 739 -8.82 -8.06 -15.94
N ARG A 740 -9.77 -8.16 -15.00
CA ARG A 740 -9.77 -9.16 -13.91
C ARG A 740 -9.87 -10.56 -14.49
N ARG A 741 -10.85 -10.81 -15.36
CA ARG A 741 -10.99 -12.07 -16.11
C ARG A 741 -9.71 -12.44 -16.87
N GLY A 742 -9.05 -11.47 -17.49
CA GLY A 742 -7.77 -11.64 -18.19
C GLY A 742 -6.56 -12.01 -17.31
N ARG A 743 -6.75 -12.18 -15.98
CA ARG A 743 -5.72 -12.76 -15.09
C ARG A 743 -5.73 -14.29 -15.10
N ALA A 744 -6.86 -14.95 -15.37
CA ALA A 744 -6.99 -16.41 -15.40
C ALA A 744 -6.40 -17.05 -16.68
N GLY A 745 -6.61 -16.43 -17.84
CA GLY A 745 -6.27 -17.00 -19.16
C GLY A 745 -4.82 -16.84 -19.60
N ARG A 746 -3.86 -16.87 -18.65
CA ARG A 746 -2.47 -16.45 -18.88
C ARG A 746 -1.54 -17.57 -19.34
N VAL A 747 -1.63 -18.75 -18.70
CA VAL A 747 -0.73 -19.90 -18.94
C VAL A 747 -1.44 -21.16 -19.41
N LYS A 748 -2.73 -21.30 -19.06
CA LYS A 748 -3.65 -22.34 -19.53
C LYS A 748 -5.10 -21.80 -19.51
N PRO A 749 -6.11 -22.52 -20.03
CA PRO A 749 -7.51 -22.15 -19.84
C PRO A 749 -7.85 -22.00 -18.35
N GLY A 750 -8.76 -21.09 -18.03
CA GLY A 750 -9.09 -20.74 -16.64
C GLY A 750 -10.55 -20.33 -16.47
N ILE A 751 -10.93 -20.00 -15.23
CA ILE A 751 -12.32 -19.66 -14.88
C ILE A 751 -12.34 -18.33 -14.11
N CYS A 752 -13.32 -17.49 -14.43
CA CYS A 752 -13.62 -16.25 -13.74
C CYS A 752 -15.03 -16.29 -13.16
N PHE A 753 -15.11 -16.43 -11.84
CA PHE A 753 -16.34 -16.39 -11.07
C PHE A 753 -16.66 -14.94 -10.69
N CYS A 754 -17.84 -14.46 -11.03
CA CYS A 754 -18.28 -13.09 -10.84
C CYS A 754 -19.41 -13.07 -9.80
N LEU A 755 -19.18 -12.48 -8.61
CA LEU A 755 -20.22 -12.34 -7.56
C LEU A 755 -21.15 -11.15 -7.87
N TYR A 756 -21.64 -11.10 -9.10
CA TYR A 756 -22.59 -10.15 -9.63
C TYR A 756 -23.32 -10.77 -10.82
N THR A 757 -24.57 -10.35 -11.06
CA THR A 757 -25.39 -10.97 -12.09
C THR A 757 -24.98 -10.57 -13.51
N GLN A 758 -25.33 -11.39 -14.50
CA GLN A 758 -25.17 -11.02 -15.91
C GLN A 758 -25.94 -9.73 -16.22
N HIS A 759 -27.13 -9.54 -15.63
CA HIS A 759 -27.89 -8.29 -15.74
C HIS A 759 -27.10 -7.09 -15.20
N ARG A 760 -26.52 -7.20 -14.00
CA ARG A 760 -25.64 -6.16 -13.40
C ARG A 760 -24.47 -5.84 -14.32
N PHE A 761 -23.78 -6.86 -14.83
CA PHE A 761 -22.64 -6.69 -15.74
C PHE A 761 -23.02 -6.04 -17.07
N GLU A 762 -24.08 -6.49 -17.74
CA GLU A 762 -24.42 -6.00 -19.07
C GLU A 762 -25.11 -4.64 -19.06
N LYS A 763 -26.10 -4.45 -18.18
CA LYS A 763 -27.05 -3.33 -18.27
C LYS A 763 -26.73 -2.19 -17.30
N LEU A 764 -26.11 -2.49 -16.16
CA LEU A 764 -25.94 -1.53 -15.06
C LEU A 764 -24.48 -1.09 -14.84
N MET A 765 -23.49 -1.95 -15.09
CA MET A 765 -22.07 -1.57 -15.02
C MET A 765 -21.70 -0.63 -16.17
N ARG A 766 -21.04 0.49 -15.83
CA ARG A 766 -20.48 1.46 -16.78
C ARG A 766 -19.48 0.80 -17.75
N PRO A 767 -19.40 1.20 -19.04
CA PRO A 767 -18.46 0.58 -19.99
C PRO A 767 -16.98 0.71 -19.57
N TYR A 768 -16.59 1.91 -19.12
CA TYR A 768 -15.22 2.27 -18.73
C TYR A 768 -15.23 2.99 -17.36
N GLN A 769 -14.08 3.07 -16.69
CA GLN A 769 -13.97 3.84 -15.44
C GLN A 769 -13.95 5.35 -15.74
N VAL A 770 -14.49 6.14 -14.80
CA VAL A 770 -14.47 7.61 -14.88
C VAL A 770 -13.01 8.13 -14.84
N PRO A 771 -12.55 8.89 -15.85
CA PRO A 771 -11.20 9.46 -15.90
C PRO A 771 -10.83 10.26 -14.66
N GLU A 772 -9.56 10.21 -14.24
CA GLU A 772 -9.10 10.91 -13.04
C GLU A 772 -9.33 12.42 -13.11
N MET A 773 -9.17 13.02 -14.29
CA MET A 773 -9.41 14.45 -14.52
C MET A 773 -10.85 14.90 -14.23
N LEU A 774 -11.83 13.98 -14.20
CA LEU A 774 -13.21 14.29 -13.85
C LEU A 774 -13.52 14.10 -12.35
N ARG A 775 -12.62 13.47 -11.57
CA ARG A 775 -12.85 13.06 -10.17
C ARG A 775 -11.72 13.36 -9.18
N MET A 776 -10.58 13.92 -9.59
CA MET A 776 -9.44 14.26 -8.74
C MET A 776 -9.25 15.78 -8.57
N PRO A 777 -8.52 16.25 -7.55
CA PRO A 777 -8.16 17.66 -7.42
C PRO A 777 -7.21 18.10 -8.56
N LEU A 778 -7.44 19.27 -9.14
CA LEU A 778 -6.71 19.75 -10.32
C LEU A 778 -5.56 20.72 -10.00
N VAL A 779 -5.21 20.92 -8.73
CA VAL A 779 -4.32 21.99 -8.24
C VAL A 779 -2.91 21.88 -8.83
N GLU A 780 -2.30 20.70 -8.74
CA GLU A 780 -0.97 20.42 -9.33
C GLU A 780 -1.00 20.60 -10.86
N LEU A 781 -2.05 20.11 -11.53
CA LEU A 781 -2.23 20.21 -12.98
C LEU A 781 -2.34 21.68 -13.45
N CYS A 782 -3.12 22.50 -12.75
CA CYS A 782 -3.24 23.93 -13.01
C CYS A 782 -1.89 24.66 -12.87
N LEU A 783 -1.09 24.26 -11.88
CA LEU A 783 0.25 24.80 -11.65
C LEU A 783 1.26 24.38 -12.74
N GLN A 784 1.21 23.12 -13.19
CA GLN A 784 2.05 22.63 -14.30
C GLN A 784 1.71 23.29 -15.64
N ILE A 785 0.43 23.56 -15.93
CA ILE A 785 0.00 24.30 -17.13
C ILE A 785 0.71 25.66 -17.23
N LYS A 786 0.80 26.38 -16.09
CA LYS A 786 1.45 27.68 -16.03
C LYS A 786 2.98 27.60 -16.08
N LEU A 787 3.61 26.62 -15.40
CA LEU A 787 5.07 26.41 -15.50
C LEU A 787 5.51 26.11 -16.94
N LEU A 788 4.74 25.30 -17.66
CA LEU A 788 4.97 24.99 -19.07
C LEU A 788 4.62 26.17 -20.01
N SER A 789 4.06 27.27 -19.47
CA SER A 789 3.64 28.47 -20.19
C SER A 789 2.60 28.16 -21.30
N LEU A 790 1.63 27.29 -20.99
CA LEU A 790 0.66 26.76 -21.96
C LEU A 790 -0.59 27.64 -22.13
N GLY A 791 -0.64 28.80 -21.48
CA GLY A 791 -1.73 29.79 -21.54
C GLY A 791 -2.54 29.87 -20.25
N HIS A 792 -3.79 30.32 -20.36
CA HIS A 792 -4.75 30.32 -19.26
C HIS A 792 -5.24 28.89 -18.95
N ILE A 793 -5.61 28.64 -17.69
CA ILE A 793 -5.88 27.29 -17.20
C ILE A 793 -7.14 26.67 -17.86
N LYS A 794 -8.27 27.39 -17.88
CA LYS A 794 -9.53 26.86 -18.43
C LYS A 794 -9.46 26.60 -19.95
N PRO A 795 -8.96 27.53 -20.80
CA PRO A 795 -8.86 27.29 -22.26
C PRO A 795 -7.80 26.25 -22.64
N PHE A 796 -6.90 25.86 -21.73
CA PHE A 796 -6.05 24.70 -21.92
C PHE A 796 -6.76 23.40 -21.54
N LEU A 797 -7.41 23.35 -20.37
CA LEU A 797 -8.12 22.16 -19.89
C LEU A 797 -9.37 21.81 -20.72
N SER A 798 -9.98 22.78 -21.41
CA SER A 798 -11.05 22.52 -22.38
C SER A 798 -10.57 21.76 -23.63
N LYS A 799 -9.25 21.66 -23.86
CA LYS A 799 -8.65 20.81 -24.92
C LYS A 799 -8.43 19.37 -24.48
N ALA A 800 -8.84 18.98 -23.27
CA ALA A 800 -8.77 17.61 -22.79
C ALA A 800 -9.54 16.60 -23.67
N LEU A 801 -9.22 15.32 -23.51
CA LEU A 801 -9.97 14.21 -24.09
C LEU A 801 -11.43 14.21 -23.58
N GLU A 802 -11.58 14.43 -22.27
CA GLU A 802 -12.85 14.78 -21.60
C GLU A 802 -12.58 15.96 -20.65
N PRO A 803 -13.10 17.18 -20.93
CA PRO A 803 -12.85 18.36 -20.09
C PRO A 803 -13.37 18.25 -18.65
N PRO A 804 -12.57 18.70 -17.65
CA PRO A 804 -13.03 18.78 -16.26
C PRO A 804 -14.15 19.81 -16.09
N LYS A 805 -15.00 19.59 -15.09
CA LYS A 805 -16.08 20.52 -14.71
C LYS A 805 -15.51 21.87 -14.26
N GLU A 806 -16.14 22.96 -14.66
CA GLU A 806 -15.68 24.31 -14.29
C GLU A 806 -15.57 24.54 -12.78
N GLU A 807 -16.47 23.95 -11.97
CA GLU A 807 -16.38 24.01 -10.51
C GLU A 807 -15.06 23.46 -9.97
N ALA A 808 -14.53 22.39 -10.58
CA ALA A 808 -13.24 21.80 -10.18
C ALA A 808 -12.07 22.70 -10.59
N MET A 809 -12.12 23.28 -11.79
CA MET A 809 -11.13 24.26 -12.25
C MET A 809 -11.13 25.52 -11.38
N ASN A 810 -12.31 26.10 -11.12
CA ASN A 810 -12.49 27.27 -10.25
C ASN A 810 -11.97 27.00 -8.83
N SER A 811 -12.27 25.82 -8.25
CA SER A 811 -11.78 25.44 -6.91
C SER A 811 -10.26 25.27 -6.87
N ALA A 812 -9.64 24.75 -7.94
CA ALA A 812 -8.19 24.60 -8.04
C ALA A 812 -7.49 25.97 -8.20
N ILE A 813 -8.01 26.82 -9.09
CA ILE A 813 -7.53 28.19 -9.30
C ILE A 813 -7.65 29.01 -8.01
N SER A 814 -8.79 28.93 -7.31
CA SER A 814 -8.99 29.58 -6.00
C SER A 814 -7.91 29.20 -4.99
N LEU A 815 -7.57 27.91 -4.88
CA LEU A 815 -6.51 27.48 -3.96
C LEU A 815 -5.12 28.00 -4.37
N LEU A 816 -4.82 28.11 -5.67
CA LEU A 816 -3.54 28.69 -6.12
C LEU A 816 -3.41 30.19 -5.76
N TYR A 817 -4.51 30.95 -5.77
CA TYR A 817 -4.54 32.32 -5.24
C TYR A 817 -4.44 32.33 -3.70
N GLU A 818 -5.22 31.49 -2.99
CA GLU A 818 -5.20 31.37 -1.52
C GLU A 818 -3.79 31.01 -0.98
N VAL A 819 -3.03 30.19 -1.70
CA VAL A 819 -1.66 29.78 -1.36
C VAL A 819 -0.62 30.87 -1.67
N GLY A 820 -0.92 31.79 -2.60
CA GLY A 820 0.01 32.78 -3.15
C GLY A 820 0.87 32.28 -4.31
N ALA A 821 0.44 31.21 -4.99
CA ALA A 821 1.16 30.62 -6.13
C ALA A 821 0.89 31.37 -7.45
N VAL A 822 -0.28 32.00 -7.60
CA VAL A 822 -0.61 32.89 -8.73
C VAL A 822 -1.13 34.25 -8.24
N GLU A 823 -0.92 35.28 -9.05
CA GLU A 823 -1.42 36.65 -8.82
C GLU A 823 -1.89 37.28 -10.15
N GLY A 824 -2.67 38.37 -10.09
CA GLY A 824 -3.15 39.05 -11.30
C GLY A 824 -4.08 38.19 -12.17
N ASP A 825 -3.80 38.10 -13.47
CA ASP A 825 -4.55 37.31 -14.45
C ASP A 825 -3.97 35.89 -14.59
N GLU A 826 -4.09 35.10 -13.52
CA GLU A 826 -3.49 33.77 -13.38
C GLU A 826 -1.94 33.74 -13.64
N GLU A 827 -1.21 34.80 -13.31
CA GLU A 827 0.25 34.86 -13.53
C GLU A 827 1.04 34.21 -12.39
N LEU A 828 2.17 33.57 -12.70
CA LEU A 828 2.95 32.83 -11.71
C LEU A 828 3.79 33.75 -10.83
N THR A 829 3.56 33.70 -9.52
CA THR A 829 4.43 34.37 -8.55
C THR A 829 5.82 33.70 -8.50
N PRO A 830 6.85 34.33 -7.89
CA PRO A 830 8.11 33.65 -7.58
C PRO A 830 7.91 32.39 -6.73
N LEU A 831 6.90 32.40 -5.83
CA LEU A 831 6.53 31.22 -5.04
C LEU A 831 5.97 30.12 -5.95
N GLY A 832 5.00 30.44 -6.82
CA GLY A 832 4.45 29.50 -7.81
C GLY A 832 5.52 28.86 -8.69
N HIS A 833 6.49 29.64 -9.17
CA HIS A 833 7.61 29.14 -9.98
C HIS A 833 8.47 28.08 -9.28
N HIS A 834 8.66 28.17 -7.96
CA HIS A 834 9.40 27.16 -7.21
C HIS A 834 8.50 25.99 -6.78
N LEU A 835 7.26 26.26 -6.35
CA LEU A 835 6.27 25.22 -6.06
C LEU A 835 6.09 24.28 -7.26
N ALA A 836 6.00 24.81 -8.48
CA ALA A 836 5.81 24.02 -9.69
C ALA A 836 7.00 23.10 -10.05
N LYS A 837 8.21 23.42 -9.58
CA LYS A 837 9.41 22.58 -9.73
C LYS A 837 9.45 21.43 -8.72
N LEU A 838 8.84 21.62 -7.54
CA LEU A 838 8.82 20.63 -6.46
C LEU A 838 7.74 19.56 -6.74
N PRO A 839 8.09 18.25 -6.74
CA PRO A 839 7.14 17.17 -7.01
C PRO A 839 6.37 16.76 -5.74
N VAL A 840 5.57 17.69 -5.21
CA VAL A 840 4.74 17.57 -4.00
C VAL A 840 3.47 18.40 -4.14
N ASP A 841 2.51 18.19 -3.23
CA ASP A 841 1.38 19.11 -3.08
C ASP A 841 1.86 20.55 -2.77
N VAL A 842 1.12 21.56 -3.25
CA VAL A 842 1.50 22.98 -3.13
C VAL A 842 1.66 23.45 -1.67
N LEU A 843 0.91 22.86 -0.74
CA LEU A 843 1.00 23.15 0.70
C LEU A 843 2.30 22.58 1.29
N ILE A 844 2.69 21.37 0.89
CA ILE A 844 3.96 20.75 1.26
C ILE A 844 5.13 21.52 0.63
N GLY A 845 5.02 21.93 -0.62
CA GLY A 845 6.03 22.75 -1.29
C GLY A 845 6.25 24.10 -0.60
N LYS A 846 5.17 24.75 -0.15
CA LYS A 846 5.25 25.99 0.63
C LYS A 846 5.92 25.75 1.98
N MET A 847 5.56 24.66 2.66
CA MET A 847 6.17 24.24 3.92
C MET A 847 7.70 24.03 3.78
N LEU A 848 8.15 23.33 2.73
CA LEU A 848 9.58 23.09 2.44
C LEU A 848 10.37 24.40 2.29
N LEU A 849 9.85 25.34 1.49
CA LEU A 849 10.49 26.64 1.26
C LEU A 849 10.58 27.46 2.56
N TYR A 850 9.50 27.48 3.35
CA TYR A 850 9.45 28.22 4.61
C TYR A 850 10.33 27.56 5.69
N GLY A 851 10.45 26.22 5.70
CA GLY A 851 11.35 25.51 6.60
C GLY A 851 12.83 25.84 6.38
N GLY A 852 13.23 26.05 5.11
CA GLY A 852 14.55 26.58 4.77
C GLY A 852 14.75 28.02 5.26
N ILE A 853 13.78 28.90 5.03
CA ILE A 853 13.85 30.32 5.41
C ILE A 853 13.90 30.53 6.93
N PHE A 854 13.10 29.77 7.70
CA PHE A 854 13.01 29.88 9.16
C PHE A 854 13.99 28.96 9.91
N GLY A 855 15.01 28.42 9.23
CA GLY A 855 16.08 27.65 9.87
C GLY A 855 15.64 26.35 10.54
N CYS A 856 14.57 25.71 10.06
CA CYS A 856 14.02 24.47 10.62
C CYS A 856 13.83 23.37 9.56
N LEU A 857 14.79 23.25 8.63
CA LEU A 857 14.62 22.43 7.42
C LEU A 857 14.61 20.91 7.69
N SER A 858 15.48 20.39 8.56
CA SER A 858 15.55 18.94 8.90
C SER A 858 14.20 18.31 9.34
N PRO A 859 13.46 18.87 10.33
CA PRO A 859 12.15 18.35 10.71
C PRO A 859 11.13 18.53 9.57
N VAL A 860 11.16 19.66 8.86
CA VAL A 860 10.25 19.95 7.75
C VAL A 860 10.47 18.99 6.56
N LEU A 861 11.71 18.64 6.22
CA LEU A 861 12.04 17.62 5.21
C LEU A 861 11.43 16.26 5.59
N SER A 862 11.60 15.86 6.86
CA SER A 862 11.08 14.61 7.40
C SER A 862 9.55 14.56 7.29
N ILE A 863 8.86 15.59 7.76
CA ILE A 863 7.40 15.69 7.73
C ILE A 863 6.88 15.72 6.28
N SER A 864 7.49 16.54 5.42
CA SER A 864 7.13 16.66 4.00
C SER A 864 7.22 15.32 3.27
N ALA A 865 8.22 14.51 3.60
CA ALA A 865 8.39 13.18 3.03
C ALA A 865 7.28 12.21 3.47
N PHE A 866 6.88 12.22 4.75
CA PHE A 866 5.78 11.38 5.22
C PHE A 866 4.43 11.78 4.62
N LEU A 867 4.12 13.07 4.59
CA LEU A 867 2.90 13.61 3.95
C LEU A 867 2.87 13.33 2.44
N SER A 868 4.02 13.28 1.78
CA SER A 868 4.13 12.99 0.33
C SER A 868 4.17 11.50 -0.02
N TYR A 869 4.09 10.57 0.95
CA TYR A 869 4.19 9.13 0.70
C TYR A 869 3.21 8.29 1.52
N LYS A 870 3.57 7.91 2.75
CA LYS A 870 2.67 7.30 3.75
C LYS A 870 3.27 7.38 5.15
N SER A 871 2.41 7.30 6.16
CA SER A 871 2.78 7.14 7.58
C SER A 871 3.71 5.93 7.78
N PRO A 872 4.70 6.00 8.70
CA PRO A 872 5.56 4.87 9.00
C PRO A 872 4.88 3.80 9.87
N PHE A 873 3.82 4.16 10.59
CA PHE A 873 3.17 3.29 11.58
C PHE A 873 2.35 2.18 10.93
N LEU A 874 2.71 0.94 11.26
CA LEU A 874 1.95 -0.27 11.00
C LEU A 874 0.88 -0.45 12.07
N TYR A 875 -0.22 -1.11 11.70
CA TYR A 875 -1.29 -1.49 12.61
C TYR A 875 -1.56 -2.99 12.44
N PRO A 876 -0.85 -3.87 13.17
CA PRO A 876 -1.16 -5.29 13.21
C PRO A 876 -2.57 -5.53 13.78
N LYS A 877 -3.17 -6.68 13.46
CA LYS A 877 -4.47 -7.08 14.02
C LYS A 877 -4.39 -7.10 15.56
N ASP A 878 -5.45 -6.60 16.20
CA ASP A 878 -5.64 -6.45 17.66
C ASP A 878 -4.60 -5.63 18.45
N GLU A 879 -3.42 -5.37 17.91
CA GLU A 879 -2.33 -4.63 18.58
C GLU A 879 -2.50 -3.11 18.61
N LYS A 880 -3.66 -2.56 18.20
CA LYS A 880 -3.86 -1.10 18.14
C LYS A 880 -3.48 -0.37 19.43
N GLN A 881 -3.79 -0.94 20.60
CA GLN A 881 -3.41 -0.35 21.89
C GLN A 881 -1.88 -0.38 22.14
N ASN A 882 -1.17 -1.37 21.60
CA ASN A 882 0.30 -1.44 21.64
C ASN A 882 0.89 -0.35 20.74
N VAL A 883 0.31 -0.14 19.55
CA VAL A 883 0.71 0.94 18.62
C VAL A 883 0.51 2.32 19.23
N GLU A 884 -0.64 2.63 19.84
CA GLU A 884 -0.84 3.94 20.49
C GLU A 884 0.10 4.13 21.70
N ARG A 885 0.37 3.07 22.49
CA ARG A 885 1.39 3.12 23.55
C ARG A 885 2.80 3.35 23.00
N ALA A 886 3.14 2.76 21.85
CA ALA A 886 4.43 2.96 21.18
C ALA A 886 4.61 4.39 20.65
N LYS A 887 3.56 5.01 20.09
CA LYS A 887 3.57 6.44 19.70
C LYS A 887 3.83 7.36 20.89
N LEU A 888 3.14 7.14 22.01
CA LEU A 888 3.32 7.91 23.24
C LEU A 888 4.74 7.72 23.80
N ALA A 889 5.26 6.49 23.78
CA ALA A 889 6.61 6.16 24.23
C ALA A 889 7.69 6.90 23.41
N LEU A 890 7.56 6.96 22.07
CA LEU A 890 8.48 7.71 21.20
C LEU A 890 8.64 9.18 21.64
N LEU A 891 7.56 9.80 22.11
CA LEU A 891 7.49 11.21 22.53
C LEU A 891 7.89 11.44 24.00
N SER A 892 7.89 10.41 24.85
CA SER A 892 8.30 10.51 26.26
C SER A 892 9.74 10.08 26.54
N ASP A 893 10.34 9.27 25.66
CA ASP A 893 11.65 8.67 25.81
C ASP A 893 12.79 9.70 25.65
N LYS A 894 13.45 10.03 26.77
CA LYS A 894 14.45 11.11 26.95
C LYS A 894 15.82 10.77 26.34
N LEU A 895 15.93 10.82 25.01
CA LEU A 895 17.17 10.53 24.29
C LEU A 895 18.07 11.74 23.99
N ASP A 896 17.62 12.94 24.36
CA ASP A 896 18.39 14.20 24.37
C ASP A 896 18.24 14.84 25.77
N GLU A 897 19.34 15.25 26.40
CA GLU A 897 19.35 15.94 27.70
C GLU A 897 19.10 17.46 27.59
N LEU A 898 18.83 17.95 26.36
CA LEU A 898 18.80 19.37 26.00
C LEU A 898 17.43 19.91 25.60
N SER A 899 16.37 19.09 25.67
CA SER A 899 15.00 19.51 25.37
C SER A 899 14.06 19.13 26.50
N ASP A 900 13.57 20.12 27.24
CA ASP A 900 12.38 19.95 28.08
C ASP A 900 11.21 19.54 27.18
N SER A 901 10.67 18.33 27.38
CA SER A 901 9.65 17.77 26.50
C SER A 901 8.30 18.44 26.78
N ASN A 902 8.08 19.59 26.14
CA ASN A 902 6.91 20.44 26.35
C ASN A 902 5.62 19.62 26.12
N VAL A 903 4.62 19.74 27.01
CA VAL A 903 3.36 18.96 26.90
C VAL A 903 2.66 19.23 25.57
N ALA A 904 2.85 20.43 25.03
CA ALA A 904 2.49 20.89 23.69
C ALA A 904 2.87 19.94 22.55
N ASP A 905 3.97 19.20 22.66
CA ASP A 905 4.52 18.38 21.57
C ASP A 905 3.85 17.01 21.47
N ARG A 906 3.09 16.64 22.50
CA ARG A 906 2.27 15.41 22.52
C ARG A 906 0.95 15.57 21.77
N GLN A 907 0.71 16.74 21.15
CA GLN A 907 -0.52 17.07 20.42
C GLN A 907 -0.29 17.26 18.90
N SER A 908 0.72 16.57 18.34
CA SER A 908 1.08 16.64 16.92
C SER A 908 1.48 15.28 16.33
N ASP A 909 0.71 14.82 15.34
CA ASP A 909 1.06 13.65 14.52
C ASP A 909 2.31 13.93 13.67
N HIS A 910 2.49 15.17 13.24
CA HIS A 910 3.62 15.61 12.41
C HIS A 910 4.95 15.56 13.18
N LEU A 911 4.98 16.09 14.41
CA LEU A 911 6.17 16.01 15.27
C LEU A 911 6.46 14.56 15.69
N LEU A 912 5.43 13.74 15.93
CA LEU A 912 5.59 12.30 16.18
C LEU A 912 6.31 11.58 15.02
N MET A 913 5.92 11.84 13.77
CA MET A 913 6.60 11.27 12.60
C MET A 913 8.06 11.74 12.49
N MET A 914 8.32 13.03 12.77
CA MET A 914 9.67 13.59 12.79
C MET A 914 10.56 12.95 13.87
N VAL A 915 10.06 12.81 15.11
CA VAL A 915 10.77 12.16 16.21
C VAL A 915 11.05 10.69 15.92
N ALA A 916 10.10 9.98 15.30
CA ALA A 916 10.29 8.60 14.86
C ALA A 916 11.42 8.47 13.83
N TYR A 917 11.49 9.37 12.84
CA TYR A 917 12.60 9.41 11.89
C TYR A 917 13.93 9.75 12.57
N ARG A 918 13.99 10.81 13.38
CA ARG A 918 15.25 11.26 14.00
C ARG A 918 15.86 10.20 14.92
N LYS A 919 15.04 9.47 15.68
CA LYS A 919 15.49 8.34 16.51
C LYS A 919 15.97 7.16 15.67
N TRP A 920 15.26 6.82 14.58
CA TRP A 920 15.69 5.80 13.62
C TRP A 920 17.02 6.15 12.94
N GLU A 921 17.18 7.39 12.47
CA GLU A 921 18.39 7.87 11.79
C GLU A 921 19.62 7.81 12.72
N LYS A 922 19.47 8.28 13.96
CA LYS A 922 20.51 8.20 15.00
C LYS A 922 20.95 6.74 15.23
N ILE A 923 19.99 5.84 15.45
CA ILE A 923 20.27 4.40 15.65
C ILE A 923 20.87 3.74 14.39
N PHE A 924 20.40 4.11 13.20
CA PHE A 924 20.94 3.60 11.93
C PHE A 924 22.40 4.02 11.72
N ARG A 925 22.75 5.27 12.05
CA ARG A 925 24.13 5.78 11.97
C ARG A 925 25.05 5.21 13.05
N GLU A 926 24.61 5.18 14.30
CA GLU A 926 25.44 4.77 15.45
C GLU A 926 25.57 3.24 15.58
N LYS A 927 24.52 2.48 15.24
CA LYS A 927 24.36 1.05 15.58
C LYS A 927 24.00 0.18 14.37
N GLY A 928 23.89 0.77 13.18
CA GLY A 928 23.75 0.07 11.90
C GLY A 928 22.38 -0.55 11.62
N VAL A 929 22.27 -1.16 10.44
CA VAL A 929 21.03 -1.74 9.86
C VAL A 929 20.27 -2.64 10.84
N LYS A 930 20.99 -3.55 11.52
CA LYS A 930 20.37 -4.54 12.43
C LYS A 930 19.74 -3.89 13.67
N ALA A 931 20.31 -2.79 14.17
CA ALA A 931 19.73 -2.04 15.28
C ALA A 931 18.54 -1.18 14.82
N ALA A 932 18.65 -0.55 13.66
CA ALA A 932 17.55 0.22 13.06
C ALA A 932 16.32 -0.66 12.79
N GLN A 933 16.51 -1.89 12.28
CA GLN A 933 15.41 -2.84 12.10
C GLN A 933 14.77 -3.26 13.43
N ARG A 934 15.55 -3.48 14.50
CA ARG A 934 15.02 -3.76 15.84
C ARG A 934 14.20 -2.59 16.39
N PHE A 935 14.66 -1.35 16.21
CA PHE A 935 13.91 -0.15 16.56
C PHE A 935 12.59 -0.06 15.79
N CYS A 936 12.61 -0.32 14.48
CA CYS A 936 11.40 -0.37 13.66
C CYS A 936 10.38 -1.40 14.20
N ASN A 937 10.81 -2.64 14.45
CA ASN A 937 9.95 -3.68 14.99
C ASN A 937 9.37 -3.30 16.38
N MET A 938 10.18 -2.69 17.25
CA MET A 938 9.78 -2.32 18.62
C MET A 938 8.74 -1.19 18.69
N TYR A 939 8.73 -0.29 17.70
CA TYR A 939 7.82 0.85 17.63
C TYR A 939 6.75 0.73 16.51
N PHE A 940 6.55 -0.47 15.97
CA PHE A 940 5.61 -0.75 14.87
C PHE A 940 5.84 0.12 13.62
N LEU A 941 7.10 0.41 13.28
CA LEU A 941 7.46 1.23 12.11
C LEU A 941 7.85 0.34 10.91
N SER A 942 7.40 0.73 9.72
CA SER A 942 7.80 0.07 8.48
C SER A 942 9.20 0.49 8.03
N SER A 943 10.19 -0.38 8.19
CA SER A 943 11.60 -0.11 7.85
C SER A 943 11.79 0.34 6.39
N SER A 944 11.05 -0.24 5.44
CA SER A 944 11.09 0.17 4.02
C SER A 944 10.48 1.56 3.77
N VAL A 945 9.52 2.00 4.59
CA VAL A 945 9.07 3.41 4.59
C VAL A 945 10.18 4.31 5.09
N MET A 946 10.86 3.98 6.20
CA MET A 946 11.94 4.82 6.73
C MET A 946 13.07 5.06 5.70
N TYR A 947 13.46 4.02 4.94
CA TYR A 947 14.41 4.19 3.83
C TYR A 947 13.87 5.03 2.67
N MET A 948 12.62 4.82 2.22
CA MET A 948 12.02 5.67 1.17
C MET A 948 11.93 7.15 1.60
N ILE A 949 11.65 7.39 2.89
CA ILE A 949 11.58 8.73 3.49
C ILE A 949 12.97 9.38 3.53
N ARG A 950 14.04 8.62 3.82
CA ARG A 950 15.43 9.08 3.68
C ARG A 950 15.75 9.54 2.26
N ASP A 951 15.39 8.75 1.26
CA ASP A 951 15.63 9.10 -0.15
C ASP A 951 14.81 10.33 -0.57
N MET A 952 13.59 10.48 -0.04
CA MET A 952 12.75 11.67 -0.26
C MET A 952 13.28 12.92 0.46
N ARG A 953 13.80 12.80 1.69
CA ARG A 953 14.51 13.89 2.39
C ARG A 953 15.70 14.38 1.55
N ILE A 954 16.54 13.47 1.06
CA ILE A 954 17.69 13.79 0.19
C ILE A 954 17.22 14.47 -1.11
N GLN A 955 16.13 13.98 -1.73
CA GLN A 955 15.57 14.59 -2.94
C GLN A 955 15.07 16.01 -2.68
N PHE A 956 14.31 16.26 -1.62
CA PHE A 956 13.79 17.59 -1.32
C PHE A 956 14.90 18.56 -0.95
N GLY A 957 15.91 18.13 -0.20
CA GLY A 957 17.10 18.92 0.06
C GLY A 957 17.88 19.26 -1.22
N THR A 958 18.14 18.27 -2.08
CA THR A 958 18.79 18.52 -3.40
C THR A 958 17.97 19.49 -4.25
N LEU A 959 16.64 19.35 -4.33
CA LEU A 959 15.80 20.27 -5.10
C LEU A 959 15.79 21.70 -4.54
N LEU A 960 15.84 21.87 -3.21
CA LEU A 960 15.98 23.19 -2.58
C LEU A 960 17.37 23.80 -2.89
N ALA A 961 18.41 22.97 -3.01
CA ALA A 961 19.73 23.41 -3.45
C ALA A 961 19.76 23.79 -4.94
N ASP A 962 19.11 23.01 -5.81
CA ASP A 962 18.94 23.31 -7.24
C ASP A 962 18.16 24.62 -7.48
N ILE A 963 17.34 25.04 -6.51
CA ILE A 963 16.63 26.32 -6.49
C ILE A 963 17.50 27.47 -5.95
N GLY A 964 18.50 27.18 -5.10
CA GLY A 964 19.43 28.14 -4.48
C GLY A 964 19.30 28.33 -2.96
N PHE A 965 18.27 27.75 -2.33
CA PHE A 965 17.97 27.97 -0.90
C PHE A 965 19.08 27.46 0.04
N ILE A 966 19.82 26.41 -0.34
CA ILE A 966 20.88 25.80 0.48
C ILE A 966 22.07 25.37 -0.39
N ASN A 967 23.28 25.43 0.16
CA ASN A 967 24.51 25.07 -0.56
C ASN A 967 24.97 23.66 -0.21
N LEU A 968 24.90 22.72 -1.16
CA LEU A 968 25.36 21.34 -0.97
C LEU A 968 26.88 21.25 -0.67
N PRO A 969 27.33 20.25 0.11
CA PRO A 969 28.75 20.08 0.42
C PRO A 969 29.63 19.94 -0.83
N LYS A 970 30.81 20.58 -0.83
CA LYS A 970 31.78 20.55 -1.95
C LYS A 970 32.12 19.13 -2.41
N ASN A 971 32.20 18.18 -1.48
CA ASN A 971 32.51 16.77 -1.77
C ASN A 971 31.39 16.03 -2.53
N TYR A 972 30.16 16.57 -2.57
CA TYR A 972 29.09 16.04 -3.41
C TYR A 972 29.20 16.51 -4.87
N GLN A 973 29.70 17.73 -5.08
CA GLN A 973 29.95 18.29 -6.42
C GLN A 973 31.04 17.51 -7.19
N THR A 974 31.91 16.78 -6.49
CA THR A 974 32.92 15.86 -7.03
C THR A 974 32.52 14.37 -7.00
N GLY A 975 31.23 14.05 -6.80
CA GLY A 975 30.71 12.68 -6.95
C GLY A 975 30.73 11.81 -5.68
N GLY A 976 30.81 12.41 -4.49
CA GLY A 976 30.77 11.68 -3.22
C GLY A 976 29.48 10.88 -2.98
N LYS A 977 29.58 9.83 -2.15
CA LYS A 977 28.47 8.92 -1.80
C LYS A 977 27.25 9.67 -1.25
N ARG A 978 26.07 9.39 -1.83
CA ARG A 978 24.75 9.90 -1.38
C ARG A 978 24.46 9.63 0.10
N GLU A 979 25.03 8.54 0.65
CA GLU A 979 24.79 8.06 2.01
C GLU A 979 25.04 9.14 3.08
N ASN A 980 25.98 10.05 2.84
CA ASN A 980 26.36 11.10 3.77
C ASN A 980 25.47 12.36 3.71
N LEU A 981 24.62 12.53 2.68
CA LEU A 981 23.81 13.74 2.53
C LEU A 981 22.69 13.85 3.58
N ASP A 982 22.02 12.75 3.93
CA ASP A 982 20.92 12.80 4.91
C ASP A 982 21.40 13.28 6.29
N GLY A 983 22.57 12.79 6.73
CA GLY A 983 23.21 13.23 7.96
C GLY A 983 23.68 14.70 7.93
N TRP A 984 23.95 15.26 6.74
CA TRP A 984 24.22 16.69 6.56
C TRP A 984 22.93 17.52 6.54
N PHE A 985 21.83 17.02 5.95
CA PHE A 985 20.52 17.64 6.09
C PHE A 985 20.00 17.59 7.54
N SER A 986 20.47 16.65 8.36
CA SER A 986 20.22 16.56 9.81
C SER A 986 21.22 17.31 10.70
N ASP A 987 22.23 17.96 10.13
CA ASP A 987 23.25 18.68 10.91
C ASP A 987 22.72 20.03 11.42
N TYR A 988 22.66 20.18 12.74
CA TYR A 988 22.15 21.36 13.44
C TYR A 988 23.11 22.57 13.40
N SER A 989 24.37 22.39 12.99
CA SER A 989 25.31 23.49 12.76
C SER A 989 25.07 24.24 11.45
N GLN A 990 24.23 23.70 10.56
CA GLN A 990 23.89 24.33 9.29
C GLN A 990 22.90 25.49 9.50
N PRO A 991 23.05 26.65 8.80
CA PRO A 991 22.18 27.80 9.01
C PRO A 991 20.68 27.52 8.80
N PHE A 992 20.36 26.64 7.84
CA PHE A 992 18.99 26.18 7.57
C PHE A 992 18.41 25.23 8.64
N ASN A 993 19.15 24.95 9.73
CA ASN A 993 18.76 24.05 10.82
C ASN A 993 18.86 24.67 12.23
N MET A 994 19.28 25.92 12.39
CA MET A 994 19.52 26.56 13.70
C MET A 994 18.33 26.51 14.67
N HIS A 995 17.10 26.42 14.15
CA HIS A 995 15.86 26.37 14.93
C HIS A 995 15.12 25.02 14.81
N SER A 996 15.73 24.01 14.19
CA SER A 996 15.18 22.65 14.03
C SER A 996 14.89 21.91 15.35
N HIS A 997 15.35 22.43 16.50
CA HIS A 997 15.00 21.92 17.84
C HIS A 997 13.74 22.55 18.45
N HIS A 998 13.27 23.70 17.96
CA HIS A 998 12.19 24.45 18.59
C HIS A 998 10.82 24.10 18.00
N SER A 999 9.98 23.44 18.79
CA SER A 999 8.70 22.90 18.31
C SER A 999 7.66 23.98 18.01
N ALA A 1000 7.63 25.13 18.70
CA ALA A 1000 6.82 26.28 18.28
C ALA A 1000 7.15 26.77 16.85
N VAL A 1001 8.44 26.87 16.49
CA VAL A 1001 8.86 27.27 15.13
C VAL A 1001 8.37 26.25 14.10
N VAL A 1002 8.57 24.95 14.36
CA VAL A 1002 8.10 23.88 13.46
C VAL A 1002 6.56 23.87 13.33
N LYS A 1003 5.81 24.10 14.43
CA LYS A 1003 4.34 24.25 14.42
C LYS A 1003 3.87 25.47 13.63
N ALA A 1004 4.60 26.58 13.72
CA ALA A 1004 4.30 27.78 12.94
C ALA A 1004 4.56 27.59 11.44
N ILE A 1005 5.61 26.85 11.06
CA ILE A 1005 5.86 26.49 9.64
C ILE A 1005 4.88 25.42 9.13
N LEU A 1006 4.43 24.50 9.98
CA LEU A 1006 3.29 23.63 9.68
C LEU A 1006 2.02 24.45 9.41
N CYS A 1007 1.75 25.48 10.20
CA CYS A 1007 0.67 26.43 9.91
C CYS A 1007 0.88 27.14 8.55
N ALA A 1008 2.09 27.66 8.30
CA ALA A 1008 2.41 28.38 7.06
C ALA A 1008 2.27 27.54 5.79
N GLY A 1009 2.64 26.26 5.87
CA GLY A 1009 2.48 25.30 4.79
C GLY A 1009 1.02 24.88 4.58
N LEU A 1010 0.34 24.46 5.65
CA LEU A 1010 -0.98 23.83 5.57
C LEU A 1010 -2.16 24.81 5.46
N TYR A 1011 -1.99 26.10 5.79
CA TYR A 1011 -3.08 27.08 5.62
C TYR A 1011 -3.54 27.15 4.14
N PRO A 1012 -4.86 27.05 3.85
CA PRO A 1012 -6.02 27.31 4.71
C PRO A 1012 -6.67 26.09 5.40
N ASN A 1013 -6.01 24.94 5.47
CA ASN A 1013 -6.54 23.73 6.12
C ASN A 1013 -6.44 23.81 7.66
N VAL A 1014 -7.24 24.70 8.26
CA VAL A 1014 -7.40 24.89 9.70
C VAL A 1014 -8.74 24.32 10.17
N ALA A 1015 -8.77 23.76 11.38
CA ALA A 1015 -10.00 23.53 12.13
C ALA A 1015 -9.90 24.19 13.52
N ALA A 1016 -11.04 24.62 14.06
CA ALA A 1016 -11.12 25.25 15.38
C ALA A 1016 -12.21 24.61 16.25
N THR A 1017 -12.05 24.67 17.57
CA THR A 1017 -13.13 24.38 18.53
C THR A 1017 -14.05 25.59 18.70
N GLU A 1018 -15.20 25.44 19.35
CA GLU A 1018 -16.17 26.54 19.58
C GLU A 1018 -15.53 27.80 20.20
N LEU A 1019 -14.51 27.64 21.05
CA LEU A 1019 -13.77 28.75 21.67
C LEU A 1019 -12.96 29.59 20.66
N GLY A 1020 -12.50 28.97 19.57
CA GLY A 1020 -11.71 29.59 18.50
C GLY A 1020 -12.55 30.10 17.33
N ILE A 1021 -13.88 30.15 17.45
CA ILE A 1021 -14.80 30.55 16.37
C ILE A 1021 -15.54 31.84 16.74
N ALA A 1022 -15.70 32.74 15.76
CA ALA A 1022 -16.48 33.97 15.94
C ALA A 1022 -17.98 33.67 16.04
N GLU A 1023 -18.71 34.28 16.97
CA GLU A 1023 -20.12 33.97 17.24
C GLU A 1023 -21.05 34.12 16.00
N VAL A 1024 -20.73 35.07 15.11
CA VAL A 1024 -21.44 35.29 13.83
C VAL A 1024 -21.19 34.15 12.82
N ALA A 1025 -20.09 33.42 12.95
CA ALA A 1025 -19.81 32.20 12.19
C ALA A 1025 -20.39 30.96 12.90
N LEU A 1026 -20.25 30.87 14.23
CA LEU A 1026 -20.76 29.77 15.07
C LEU A 1026 -22.27 29.57 14.86
N SER A 1027 -23.04 30.65 14.90
CA SER A 1027 -24.50 30.68 14.67
C SER A 1027 -24.96 30.24 13.27
N ARG A 1028 -24.05 30.09 12.31
CA ARG A 1028 -24.32 29.54 10.96
C ARG A 1028 -24.03 28.04 10.85
N LEU A 1029 -23.33 27.48 11.83
CA LEU A 1029 -23.00 26.07 11.90
C LEU A 1029 -24.14 25.32 12.61
N LYS A 1030 -24.39 24.07 12.21
CA LYS A 1030 -25.39 23.23 12.89
C LYS A 1030 -24.80 22.71 14.20
N HIS A 1031 -25.39 23.07 15.33
CA HIS A 1031 -24.99 22.55 16.64
C HIS A 1031 -25.43 21.10 16.80
N SER A 1032 -24.46 20.20 16.93
CA SER A 1032 -24.61 18.90 17.58
C SER A 1032 -24.37 19.10 19.09
N PRO A 1033 -25.20 18.56 20.00
CA PRO A 1033 -24.92 18.65 21.44
C PRO A 1033 -23.64 17.89 21.76
N ALA A 1034 -22.68 18.56 22.41
CA ALA A 1034 -21.33 18.03 22.64
C ALA A 1034 -21.36 16.65 23.35
N SER A 1035 -20.80 15.63 22.70
CA SER A 1035 -20.74 14.28 23.27
C SER A 1035 -19.85 14.27 24.51
N LYS A 1036 -20.42 13.84 25.65
CA LYS A 1036 -19.84 13.90 27.01
C LYS A 1036 -18.30 13.71 27.06
N GLY A 1037 -17.56 14.83 27.09
CA GLY A 1037 -16.14 14.86 27.44
C GLY A 1037 -15.13 14.95 26.29
N HIS A 1038 -15.54 15.20 25.03
CA HIS A 1038 -14.62 15.59 23.94
C HIS A 1038 -15.10 16.88 23.25
N PRO A 1039 -14.19 17.80 22.86
CA PRO A 1039 -14.57 19.04 22.18
C PRO A 1039 -14.90 18.79 20.70
N VAL A 1040 -15.88 19.56 20.20
CA VAL A 1040 -16.30 19.55 18.80
C VAL A 1040 -15.39 20.47 17.98
N TRP A 1041 -14.97 20.02 16.79
CA TRP A 1041 -14.11 20.77 15.88
C TRP A 1041 -14.87 21.16 14.59
N TYR A 1042 -14.51 22.29 13.99
CA TYR A 1042 -15.15 22.80 12.77
C TYR A 1042 -14.13 23.29 11.73
N ASP A 1043 -14.37 22.99 10.45
CA ASP A 1043 -13.54 23.43 9.30
C ASP A 1043 -13.97 24.79 8.70
N GLY A 1044 -14.61 25.63 9.52
CA GLY A 1044 -15.26 26.88 9.10
C GLY A 1044 -16.55 26.70 8.30
N ARG A 1045 -16.90 25.47 7.88
CA ARG A 1045 -18.12 25.17 7.10
C ARG A 1045 -19.03 24.14 7.79
N ARG A 1046 -18.47 23.23 8.60
CA ARG A 1046 -19.18 22.11 9.23
C ARG A 1046 -18.37 21.52 10.39
N GLU A 1047 -19.05 20.70 11.18
CA GLU A 1047 -18.43 19.80 12.16
C GLU A 1047 -17.50 18.79 11.47
N VAL A 1048 -16.33 18.56 12.07
CA VAL A 1048 -15.30 17.61 11.65
C VAL A 1048 -14.73 16.86 12.85
N HIS A 1049 -14.23 15.65 12.64
CA HIS A 1049 -13.73 14.76 13.69
C HIS A 1049 -12.24 14.47 13.49
N ILE A 1050 -11.51 14.15 14.56
CA ILE A 1050 -10.13 13.66 14.45
C ILE A 1050 -10.16 12.15 14.16
N HIS A 1051 -9.38 11.69 13.18
CA HIS A 1051 -9.39 10.29 12.74
C HIS A 1051 -8.80 9.34 13.80
N PRO A 1052 -9.35 8.13 14.02
CA PRO A 1052 -8.87 7.19 15.04
C PRO A 1052 -7.45 6.61 14.89
N SER A 1053 -6.61 7.17 14.00
CA SER A 1053 -5.17 6.89 13.88
C SER A 1053 -4.28 8.02 14.38
N SER A 1054 -4.86 9.20 14.61
CA SER A 1054 -4.16 10.37 15.14
C SER A 1054 -3.97 10.25 16.65
N ILE A 1055 -2.84 10.69 17.17
CA ILE A 1055 -2.59 10.77 18.62
C ILE A 1055 -3.64 11.64 19.33
N ASN A 1056 -4.10 12.70 18.64
CA ASN A 1056 -5.09 13.65 19.16
C ASN A 1056 -6.51 13.05 19.29
N SER A 1057 -6.82 11.91 18.65
CA SER A 1057 -8.17 11.34 18.65
C SER A 1057 -8.63 10.82 20.02
N SER A 1058 -7.69 10.58 20.94
CA SER A 1058 -7.95 10.09 22.30
C SER A 1058 -7.99 11.20 23.37
N LEU A 1059 -7.56 12.41 23.01
CA LEU A 1059 -7.37 13.51 23.95
C LEU A 1059 -8.70 14.24 24.26
N LYS A 1060 -8.78 14.78 25.48
CA LYS A 1060 -9.95 15.50 26.00
C LYS A 1060 -9.71 17.00 26.20
N SER A 1061 -8.44 17.39 26.30
CA SER A 1061 -7.99 18.76 26.52
C SER A 1061 -6.87 19.10 25.54
N PHE A 1062 -6.92 20.32 24.99
CA PHE A 1062 -5.96 20.83 24.02
C PHE A 1062 -5.43 22.17 24.48
N GLN A 1063 -4.14 22.44 24.25
CA GLN A 1063 -3.47 23.67 24.69
C GLN A 1063 -4.06 24.93 24.03
N HIS A 1064 -4.50 24.80 22.77
CA HIS A 1064 -5.03 25.87 21.96
C HIS A 1064 -6.28 25.40 21.20
N PRO A 1065 -7.20 26.31 20.84
CA PRO A 1065 -8.46 25.95 20.17
C PRO A 1065 -8.30 25.74 18.65
N PHE A 1066 -7.07 25.66 18.12
CA PHE A 1066 -6.78 25.59 16.69
C PHE A 1066 -5.93 24.36 16.35
N LEU A 1067 -6.19 23.75 15.19
CA LEU A 1067 -5.34 22.73 14.60
C LEU A 1067 -5.21 22.90 13.08
N VAL A 1068 -4.15 22.34 12.51
CA VAL A 1068 -3.95 22.18 11.05
C VAL A 1068 -3.86 20.72 10.64
N PHE A 1069 -4.20 20.46 9.38
CA PHE A 1069 -4.20 19.15 8.73
C PHE A 1069 -3.87 19.27 7.23
N LEU A 1070 -3.43 18.18 6.60
CA LEU A 1070 -3.41 18.03 5.14
C LEU A 1070 -4.59 17.18 4.66
N GLU A 1071 -4.75 15.95 5.18
CA GLU A 1071 -5.74 15.01 4.68
C GLU A 1071 -7.07 15.08 5.45
N LYS A 1072 -8.10 15.60 4.77
CA LYS A 1072 -9.51 15.58 5.20
C LYS A 1072 -10.32 14.63 4.32
N VAL A 1073 -10.86 13.58 4.93
CA VAL A 1073 -11.61 12.51 4.25
C VAL A 1073 -13.04 12.39 4.78
N GLU A 1074 -13.99 12.06 3.91
CA GLU A 1074 -15.37 11.74 4.30
C GLU A 1074 -15.64 10.25 4.06
N THR A 1075 -16.00 9.56 5.14
CA THR A 1075 -16.48 8.17 5.16
C THR A 1075 -17.88 8.17 5.80
N ASN A 1076 -18.05 7.57 6.98
CA ASN A 1076 -19.29 7.68 7.78
C ASN A 1076 -19.43 9.05 8.46
N LYS A 1077 -18.30 9.76 8.62
CA LYS A 1077 -18.17 11.14 9.10
C LYS A 1077 -17.02 11.83 8.35
N VAL A 1078 -16.87 13.14 8.51
CA VAL A 1078 -15.70 13.89 8.01
C VAL A 1078 -14.59 13.80 9.05
N PHE A 1079 -13.45 13.23 8.67
CA PHE A 1079 -12.29 13.00 9.52
C PHE A 1079 -11.05 13.75 9.04
N LEU A 1080 -10.26 14.25 9.98
CA LEU A 1080 -8.93 14.85 9.79
C LEU A 1080 -7.88 13.83 10.26
N ARG A 1081 -6.91 13.45 9.42
CA ARG A 1081 -6.03 12.29 9.69
C ARG A 1081 -4.72 12.65 10.35
N ASP A 1082 -3.99 13.57 9.77
CA ASP A 1082 -2.74 14.13 10.24
C ASP A 1082 -3.06 15.48 10.89
N THR A 1083 -2.81 15.63 12.20
CA THR A 1083 -3.22 16.82 12.93
C THR A 1083 -2.08 17.38 13.78
N THR A 1084 -2.03 18.71 13.89
CA THR A 1084 -1.15 19.42 14.83
C THR A 1084 -1.95 20.55 15.48
N ILE A 1085 -2.01 20.55 16.81
CA ILE A 1085 -2.47 21.72 17.56
C ILE A 1085 -1.46 22.86 17.36
N ILE A 1086 -1.95 24.03 16.98
CA ILE A 1086 -1.13 25.21 16.68
C ILE A 1086 -1.56 26.42 17.50
N SER A 1087 -0.65 27.38 17.61
CA SER A 1087 -0.79 28.50 18.52
C SER A 1087 -1.58 29.69 17.96
N PRO A 1088 -2.15 30.55 18.81
CA PRO A 1088 -2.72 31.83 18.42
C PRO A 1088 -1.78 32.67 17.56
N PHE A 1089 -0.49 32.73 17.90
CA PHE A 1089 0.50 33.50 17.12
C PHE A 1089 0.85 32.82 15.79
N SER A 1090 0.81 31.48 15.70
CA SER A 1090 0.96 30.77 14.43
C SER A 1090 -0.12 31.18 13.42
N ILE A 1091 -1.39 31.19 13.85
CA ILE A 1091 -2.52 31.68 13.05
C ILE A 1091 -2.39 33.18 12.76
N LEU A 1092 -1.96 33.98 13.74
CA LEU A 1092 -1.83 35.43 13.60
C LEU A 1092 -0.66 35.86 12.69
N LEU A 1093 0.39 35.05 12.56
CA LEU A 1093 1.47 35.28 11.59
C LEU A 1093 1.16 34.74 10.20
N PHE A 1094 0.59 33.53 10.07
CA PHE A 1094 0.53 32.81 8.78
C PHE A 1094 -0.88 32.54 8.23
N GLY A 1095 -1.94 32.92 8.94
CA GLY A 1095 -3.33 32.76 8.47
C GLY A 1095 -3.78 33.76 7.41
N GLY A 1096 -5.07 33.74 7.08
CA GLY A 1096 -5.71 34.62 6.09
C GLY A 1096 -6.05 36.02 6.63
N LEU A 1097 -6.96 36.72 5.97
CA LEU A 1097 -7.20 38.16 6.14
C LEU A 1097 -7.53 38.54 7.60
N ILE A 1098 -6.71 39.41 8.21
CA ILE A 1098 -6.91 39.93 9.56
C ILE A 1098 -7.87 41.11 9.54
N ASN A 1099 -8.98 41.00 10.27
CA ASN A 1099 -9.84 42.11 10.66
C ASN A 1099 -9.74 42.37 12.17
N ILE A 1100 -9.75 43.63 12.59
CA ILE A 1100 -9.48 44.04 13.98
C ILE A 1100 -10.62 44.93 14.49
N GLN A 1101 -11.32 44.47 15.52
CA GLN A 1101 -12.32 45.26 16.23
C GLN A 1101 -11.67 45.99 17.41
N HIS A 1102 -11.18 47.20 17.15
CA HIS A 1102 -10.38 47.98 18.11
C HIS A 1102 -11.07 48.21 19.47
N GLN A 1103 -12.41 48.27 19.51
CA GLN A 1103 -13.19 48.51 20.74
C GLN A 1103 -13.37 47.26 21.62
N SER A 1104 -13.33 46.06 21.04
CA SER A 1104 -13.60 44.80 21.74
C SER A 1104 -12.34 43.94 21.98
N GLY A 1105 -11.18 44.34 21.43
CA GLY A 1105 -9.96 43.52 21.44
C GLY A 1105 -10.09 42.22 20.60
N LEU A 1106 -11.13 42.14 19.78
CA LEU A 1106 -11.44 40.96 18.97
C LEU A 1106 -10.71 41.05 17.63
N VAL A 1107 -9.95 40.02 17.31
CA VAL A 1107 -9.30 39.84 16.01
C VAL A 1107 -9.96 38.67 15.31
N THR A 1108 -10.42 38.85 14.07
CA THR A 1108 -10.98 37.78 13.27
C THR A 1108 -10.15 37.51 12.03
N ILE A 1109 -9.93 36.24 11.72
CA ILE A 1109 -9.14 35.79 10.57
C ILE A 1109 -10.03 35.00 9.62
N ASP A 1110 -9.99 35.38 8.33
CA ASP A 1110 -10.95 34.98 7.28
C ASP A 1110 -12.43 35.07 7.70
N GLY A 1111 -12.73 35.99 8.62
CA GLY A 1111 -14.08 36.26 9.14
C GLY A 1111 -14.68 35.18 10.04
N TRP A 1112 -13.96 34.09 10.37
CA TRP A 1112 -14.50 32.98 11.17
C TRP A 1112 -13.63 32.53 12.34
N LEU A 1113 -12.30 32.58 12.23
CA LEU A 1113 -11.39 32.30 13.34
C LEU A 1113 -11.40 33.46 14.33
N LYS A 1114 -11.53 33.18 15.63
CA LYS A 1114 -11.62 34.15 16.73
C LYS A 1114 -10.35 34.17 17.56
N LEU A 1115 -9.70 35.33 17.61
CA LEU A 1115 -8.56 35.63 18.47
C LEU A 1115 -8.88 36.83 19.37
N THR A 1116 -8.25 36.88 20.54
CA THR A 1116 -8.33 38.03 21.47
C THR A 1116 -6.93 38.60 21.67
N ALA A 1117 -6.72 39.86 21.31
CA ALA A 1117 -5.42 40.53 21.45
C ALA A 1117 -5.61 42.03 21.68
N PRO A 1118 -4.71 42.70 22.44
CA PRO A 1118 -4.69 44.15 22.52
C PRO A 1118 -4.60 44.78 21.12
N ALA A 1119 -5.34 45.86 20.86
CA ALA A 1119 -5.41 46.45 19.53
C ALA A 1119 -4.04 46.87 18.96
N GLN A 1120 -3.10 47.27 19.83
CA GLN A 1120 -1.71 47.57 19.48
C GLN A 1120 -0.97 46.31 18.97
N THR A 1121 -1.07 45.19 19.70
CA THR A 1121 -0.49 43.89 19.30
C THR A 1121 -1.11 43.39 17.99
N ALA A 1122 -2.43 43.51 17.83
CA ALA A 1122 -3.13 43.10 16.62
C ALA A 1122 -2.67 43.88 15.38
N VAL A 1123 -2.50 45.20 15.50
CA VAL A 1123 -1.96 46.06 14.42
C VAL A 1123 -0.49 45.74 14.17
N LEU A 1124 0.33 45.59 15.21
CA LEU A 1124 1.74 45.20 15.07
C LEU A 1124 1.90 43.88 14.30
N CYS A 1125 1.13 42.85 14.64
CA CYS A 1125 1.18 41.57 13.92
C CYS A 1125 0.68 41.68 12.48
N LYS A 1126 -0.27 42.58 12.18
CA LYS A 1126 -0.72 42.86 10.81
C LYS A 1126 0.39 43.50 9.96
N GLU A 1127 1.07 44.51 10.49
CA GLU A 1127 2.19 45.15 9.78
C GLU A 1127 3.42 44.22 9.69
N LEU A 1128 3.71 43.45 10.74
CA LEU A 1128 4.72 42.38 10.70
C LEU A 1128 4.42 41.36 9.61
N ARG A 1129 3.16 40.93 9.42
CA ARG A 1129 2.81 40.03 8.30
C ARG A 1129 2.98 40.71 6.94
N SER A 1130 2.63 41.99 6.81
CA SER A 1130 2.84 42.77 5.58
C SER A 1130 4.33 42.81 5.19
N ALA A 1131 5.20 43.06 6.17
CA ALA A 1131 6.66 42.99 6.01
C ALA A 1131 7.12 41.56 5.68
N LEU A 1132 6.60 40.53 6.37
CA LEU A 1132 6.93 39.12 6.12
C LEU A 1132 6.60 38.71 4.69
N HIS A 1133 5.39 38.98 4.20
CA HIS A 1133 4.99 38.64 2.83
C HIS A 1133 5.89 39.34 1.79
N SER A 1134 6.26 40.60 2.05
CA SER A 1134 7.16 41.36 1.18
C SER A 1134 8.57 40.77 1.14
N ILE A 1135 9.13 40.45 2.32
CA ILE A 1135 10.47 39.85 2.46
C ILE A 1135 10.50 38.44 1.88
N LEU A 1136 9.50 37.60 2.16
CA LEU A 1136 9.37 36.28 1.55
C LEU A 1136 9.31 36.38 0.03
N LYS A 1137 8.56 37.34 -0.55
CA LYS A 1137 8.50 37.51 -2.01
C LYS A 1137 9.87 37.83 -2.62
N GLU A 1138 10.73 38.58 -1.93
CA GLU A 1138 12.10 38.87 -2.39
C GLU A 1138 13.08 37.71 -2.13
N LEU A 1139 13.06 37.06 -0.95
CA LEU A 1139 13.88 35.87 -0.67
C LEU A 1139 13.56 34.70 -1.59
N ILE A 1140 12.29 34.56 -2.00
CA ILE A 1140 11.84 33.56 -2.97
C ILE A 1140 12.23 33.99 -4.41
N ARG A 1141 12.30 35.29 -4.71
CA ARG A 1141 12.80 35.81 -6.00
C ARG A 1141 14.32 35.66 -6.14
N LYS A 1142 15.08 35.81 -5.05
CA LYS A 1142 16.54 35.68 -4.97
C LYS A 1142 16.92 34.74 -3.81
N PRO A 1143 16.76 33.42 -3.98
CA PRO A 1143 17.12 32.43 -2.97
C PRO A 1143 18.65 32.30 -2.91
N GLU A 1144 19.27 33.14 -2.07
CA GLU A 1144 20.69 33.07 -1.73
C GLU A 1144 20.80 32.82 -0.22
N ASN A 1145 21.45 31.72 0.18
CA ASN A 1145 21.50 31.29 1.59
C ASN A 1145 22.02 32.37 2.57
N ALA A 1146 22.84 33.33 2.11
CA ALA A 1146 23.30 34.45 2.93
C ALA A 1146 22.19 35.47 3.26
N THR A 1147 21.41 35.89 2.25
CA THR A 1147 20.37 36.92 2.44
C THR A 1147 19.19 36.44 3.28
N ILE A 1148 19.00 35.12 3.37
CA ILE A 1148 18.01 34.45 4.22
C ILE A 1148 18.39 34.54 5.71
N VAL A 1149 19.62 34.15 6.05
CA VAL A 1149 20.09 33.96 7.43
C VAL A 1149 20.27 35.28 8.19
N ASP A 1150 20.70 36.32 7.47
CA ASP A 1150 21.00 37.62 8.07
C ASP A 1150 19.75 38.48 8.32
N ASN A 1151 18.57 38.09 7.83
CA ASN A 1151 17.35 38.89 7.86
C ASN A 1151 16.78 39.15 9.29
N GLU A 1152 16.81 40.41 9.72
CA GLU A 1152 16.39 40.81 11.07
C GLU A 1152 14.89 40.62 11.34
N VAL A 1153 14.03 40.71 10.33
CA VAL A 1153 12.57 40.57 10.48
C VAL A 1153 12.19 39.12 10.69
N VAL A 1154 12.78 38.20 9.92
CA VAL A 1154 12.64 36.74 10.13
C VAL A 1154 13.14 36.35 11.51
N ARG A 1155 14.31 36.85 11.92
CA ARG A 1155 14.88 36.65 13.27
C ARG A 1155 13.95 37.17 14.39
N SER A 1156 13.33 38.34 14.19
CA SER A 1156 12.39 38.93 15.15
C SER A 1156 11.11 38.10 15.29
N MET A 1157 10.62 37.51 14.20
CA MET A 1157 9.44 36.61 14.22
C MET A 1157 9.75 35.26 14.85
N ILE A 1158 10.96 34.74 14.65
CA ILE A 1158 11.45 33.54 15.35
C ILE A 1158 11.49 33.82 16.86
N ASN A 1159 12.06 34.95 17.29
CA ASN A 1159 12.06 35.34 18.71
C ASN A 1159 10.64 35.42 19.30
N LEU A 1160 9.68 36.02 18.58
CA LEU A 1160 8.28 36.08 19.01
C LEU A 1160 7.65 34.69 19.21
N LEU A 1161 7.97 33.73 18.34
CA LEU A 1161 7.51 32.33 18.47
C LEU A 1161 8.22 31.58 19.62
N LEU A 1162 9.48 31.91 19.90
CA LEU A 1162 10.25 31.34 21.02
C LEU A 1162 9.89 31.94 22.38
N ASP A 1163 9.31 33.15 22.41
CA ASP A 1163 8.76 33.76 23.62
C ASP A 1163 7.38 33.17 23.99
N GLU A 1164 6.61 32.63 23.03
CA GLU A 1164 5.32 31.97 23.29
C GLU A 1164 5.47 30.61 24.01
N ASP A 1165 6.55 29.85 23.73
CA ASP A 1165 6.81 28.54 24.36
C ASP A 1165 7.22 28.65 25.86
N LYS A 1166 7.37 29.88 26.38
CA LYS A 1166 7.76 30.14 27.79
C LYS A 1166 6.51 30.22 28.66
N PRO A 1167 6.50 29.61 29.87
CA PRO A 1167 5.40 29.77 30.80
C PRO A 1167 5.23 31.26 31.19
N PRO A 1168 3.99 31.74 31.42
CA PRO A 1168 3.76 33.10 31.88
C PRO A 1168 4.48 33.34 33.22
N LYS A 1169 5.17 34.48 33.30
CA LYS A 1169 5.89 34.94 34.50
C LYS A 1169 4.97 35.64 35.50
#